data_AF-A0A7C3GJ63-F1
#
_entry.id   AF-A0A7C3GJ63-F1
#
_cell.length_a   1.000
_cell.length_b   1.000
_cell.length_c   1.000
_cell.angle_alpha   90.00
_cell.angle_beta   90.00
_cell.angle_gamma   90.00
#
_symmetry.space_group_name_H-M   'P 1'
#
loop_
_entity.id
_entity.type
_entity.pdbx_description
1 polymer ?
#
loop_
_entity_poly.entity_id
_entity_poly.type
_entity_poly.pdbx_seq_one_letter_code
_entity_poly.pdbx_strand_id
1 'polypeptide(L)'
;MIVKGKTNFNYFLRTAIVLLCSIGGAFSLWYFLPQLSSWKEKGVIFCDAEVVRGKYFVSHGDLFFNAETQSNEAAFEGNFSSKIKTGKGFQYGFGLDFKSFESGKTYVASVWRKKAYHGGKSTLVIMDKNQILHWEVSEPVREKNDWELLEKKFTIPFRPNEQKIEDLKIYVRSDGKGVFYFDNLKVIEKKNLASSTLLPFESEVIELSISPKGIKKLEQKRKEALQVGVLESNDKDWVNATLTSSKDEEIRSVELRLKGDWLDHLKNNKWSFRVKVKDPSAWRRMKVFSLQSPKTREFLNEWVLHQWWKIEDVLTPRYDFVELKLNGKSLGVYAYEEHFAKQLPESNQRREGVIVRFSETGFWADVKKRLGDMEGNPIAHVNNSANYRSAEVRPFKEKQVLKNPVLVQQLETAQNLLVDYIQRNRPPHEIFDTEKMAKYFAICDLLHAQHSVAWHNMRFYFNPVLNKLEPIGFDGFPTYKYPFLLMSEGALSSHFKENEAPIQYFFSDTTFLKQYIYNLFYFSEKEYVDSLLEKLDGGMTERFDFLTKEFQNYTSPKEAIKLKISGIRSGILPFNNLSLKAFLEKKQGDENIIRVGNTHSLPIEVIGTGFQKETISDYLEKPILLPAYTTSPFYKDQSKKTKKKVPNITNIIRHQIEYQDLIISNNSKYVFYKVLGYDAIFYSKIINWKTPQASKVAPLASKDIAITSNELFSVVDKKIIFHAGKYAVTKDIIIPKDYVVYFAEGTEIDFTKGAKFLSYSPVKMNGQADRPVKIMSSDHSVNGFTILQAEETSEMTYVIFENMNTHRKEDWHLTGGVTIYESSVLIEDCIFLKNHCEDALNIIRSDFE
;
A
#
# COMPACT_ATOMS: atom_id res chain seq x y z
N MET A 1 97.90 -68.02 10.55
CA MET A 1 97.03 -68.01 9.34
C MET A 1 95.59 -67.84 9.81
N ILE A 2 95.07 -66.62 9.85
CA ILE A 2 94.46 -65.87 8.74
C ILE A 2 93.00 -66.28 8.50
N VAL A 3 92.11 -65.45 9.08
CA VAL A 3 90.88 -64.84 8.55
C VAL A 3 89.84 -65.73 7.85
N LYS A 4 88.61 -65.76 8.40
CA LYS A 4 87.40 -65.21 7.75
C LYS A 4 86.18 -65.32 8.68
N GLY A 5 85.66 -64.16 9.10
CA GLY A 5 84.38 -64.04 9.77
C GLY A 5 83.26 -64.56 8.86
N LYS A 6 82.40 -65.44 9.40
CA LYS A 6 81.14 -65.80 8.76
C LYS A 6 80.04 -64.91 9.33
N THR A 7 79.71 -63.96 8.48
CA THR A 7 78.71 -62.90 8.53
C THR A 7 77.33 -63.34 9.00
N ASN A 8 76.70 -62.45 9.77
CA ASN A 8 75.29 -62.40 10.18
C ASN A 8 74.29 -62.29 9.00
N PHE A 9 74.43 -63.12 7.95
CA PHE A 9 73.60 -63.01 6.75
C PHE A 9 72.13 -63.40 7.00
N ASN A 10 71.88 -64.36 7.88
CA ASN A 10 70.52 -64.86 8.16
C ASN A 10 69.67 -63.91 9.03
N TYR A 11 70.29 -63.12 9.91
CA TYR A 11 69.56 -62.11 10.69
C TYR A 11 69.20 -60.92 9.80
N PHE A 12 70.14 -60.46 8.96
CA PHE A 12 69.94 -59.34 8.02
C PHE A 12 68.87 -59.63 6.97
N LEU A 13 68.77 -60.86 6.45
CA LEU A 13 67.76 -61.23 5.46
C LEU A 13 66.35 -61.25 6.06
N ARG A 14 66.21 -61.73 7.30
CA ARG A 14 64.91 -61.72 8.00
C ARG A 14 64.47 -60.32 8.39
N THR A 15 65.37 -59.48 8.89
CA THR A 15 65.04 -58.06 9.12
C THR A 15 64.78 -57.31 7.82
N ALA A 16 65.50 -57.57 6.73
CA ALA A 16 65.25 -56.95 5.43
C ALA A 16 63.90 -57.35 4.82
N ILE A 17 63.48 -58.61 4.94
CA ILE A 17 62.16 -59.07 4.48
C ILE A 17 61.05 -58.46 5.33
N VAL A 18 61.20 -58.43 6.66
CA VAL A 18 60.23 -57.76 7.54
C VAL A 18 60.19 -56.26 7.22
N LEU A 19 61.33 -55.60 6.99
CA LEU A 19 61.37 -54.20 6.59
C LEU A 19 60.70 -53.97 5.23
N LEU A 20 60.94 -54.81 4.22
CA LEU A 20 60.31 -54.74 2.89
C LEU A 20 58.80 -55.01 2.95
N CYS A 21 58.35 -55.96 3.76
CA CYS A 21 56.92 -56.20 3.99
C CYS A 21 56.28 -55.08 4.80
N SER A 22 57.00 -54.47 5.74
CA SER A 22 56.54 -53.31 6.52
C SER A 22 56.47 -52.06 5.65
N ILE A 23 57.45 -51.84 4.77
CA ILE A 23 57.49 -50.75 3.80
C ILE A 23 56.41 -50.99 2.74
N GLY A 24 56.25 -52.21 2.23
CA GLY A 24 55.18 -52.56 1.28
C GLY A 24 53.78 -52.45 1.91
N GLY A 25 53.63 -52.87 3.16
CA GLY A 25 52.41 -52.71 3.94
C GLY A 25 52.10 -51.25 4.23
N ALA A 26 53.09 -50.46 4.65
CA ALA A 26 52.95 -49.02 4.87
C ALA A 26 52.70 -48.26 3.57
N PHE A 27 53.31 -48.68 2.45
CA PHE A 27 53.07 -48.10 1.12
C PHE A 27 51.68 -48.44 0.60
N SER A 28 51.20 -49.67 0.81
CA SER A 28 49.83 -50.08 0.50
C SER A 28 48.82 -49.32 1.37
N LEU A 29 49.07 -49.23 2.68
CA LEU A 29 48.24 -48.47 3.60
C LEU A 29 48.20 -46.99 3.21
N TRP A 30 49.34 -46.37 2.94
CA TRP A 30 49.47 -44.99 2.46
C TRP A 30 48.82 -44.77 1.09
N TYR A 31 48.83 -45.79 0.22
CA TYR A 31 48.17 -45.73 -1.08
C TYR A 31 46.64 -45.73 -0.97
N PHE A 32 46.08 -46.54 -0.06
CA PHE A 32 44.63 -46.70 0.15
C PHE A 32 44.02 -45.74 1.17
N LEU A 33 44.82 -45.19 2.10
CA LEU A 33 44.38 -44.24 3.15
C LEU A 33 43.53 -43.07 2.62
N PRO A 34 43.92 -42.36 1.55
CA PRO A 34 43.13 -41.24 1.01
C PRO A 34 41.79 -41.65 0.36
N GLN A 35 41.58 -42.94 0.09
CA GLN A 35 40.35 -43.48 -0.51
C GLN A 35 39.34 -44.01 0.52
N LEU A 36 39.70 -44.05 1.81
CA LEU A 36 38.80 -44.53 2.86
C LEU A 36 37.71 -43.49 3.14
N SER A 37 36.46 -43.85 2.85
CA SER A 37 35.29 -43.00 3.09
C SER A 37 34.95 -42.80 4.58
N SER A 38 35.62 -43.51 5.48
CA SER A 38 35.35 -43.48 6.93
C SER A 38 35.67 -42.14 7.60
N TRP A 39 36.44 -41.26 6.95
CA TRP A 39 36.78 -39.92 7.45
C TRP A 39 35.96 -38.81 6.80
N LYS A 40 35.00 -39.16 5.93
CA LYS A 40 34.14 -38.20 5.24
C LYS A 40 33.02 -37.71 6.15
N GLU A 41 32.99 -36.41 6.42
CA GLU A 41 31.86 -35.77 7.10
C GLU A 41 30.60 -35.81 6.21
N LYS A 42 29.47 -36.29 6.75
CA LYS A 42 28.24 -36.47 5.98
C LYS A 42 27.71 -35.12 5.49
N GLY A 43 27.58 -34.96 4.16
CA GLY A 43 27.10 -33.73 3.54
C GLY A 43 28.19 -32.71 3.21
N VAL A 44 29.47 -33.08 3.36
CA VAL A 44 30.63 -32.25 2.98
C VAL A 44 31.42 -32.96 1.88
N ILE A 45 31.78 -32.21 0.84
CA ILE A 45 32.75 -32.59 -0.19
C ILE A 45 33.88 -31.57 -0.13
N PHE A 46 35.14 -32.03 -0.09
CA PHE A 46 36.29 -31.17 0.19
C PHE A 46 37.53 -31.62 -0.58
N CYS A 47 38.31 -30.66 -1.09
CA CYS A 47 39.61 -30.85 -1.74
C CYS A 47 40.63 -29.84 -1.20
N ASP A 48 41.66 -30.36 -0.53
CA ASP A 48 42.86 -29.66 -0.03
C ASP A 48 44.03 -29.67 -1.03
N ALA A 49 43.86 -30.30 -2.20
CA ALA A 49 44.88 -30.42 -3.24
C ALA A 49 46.19 -31.14 -2.83
N GLU A 50 46.22 -31.84 -1.68
CA GLU A 50 47.44 -32.48 -1.16
C GLU A 50 47.82 -33.77 -1.90
N VAL A 51 46.81 -34.55 -2.31
CA VAL A 51 47.01 -35.90 -2.86
C VAL A 51 46.54 -35.97 -4.31
N VAL A 52 47.44 -36.41 -5.20
CA VAL A 52 47.16 -36.65 -6.61
C VAL A 52 47.27 -38.14 -6.96
N ARG A 53 46.33 -38.62 -7.78
CA ARG A 53 46.35 -39.96 -8.40
C ARG A 53 45.97 -39.84 -9.87
N GLY A 54 46.94 -40.03 -10.76
CA GLY A 54 46.74 -39.84 -12.19
C GLY A 54 46.35 -38.39 -12.51
N LYS A 55 45.18 -38.20 -13.12
CA LYS A 55 44.63 -36.88 -13.49
C LYS A 55 43.69 -36.25 -12.45
N TYR A 56 43.59 -36.84 -11.26
CA TYR A 56 42.66 -36.41 -10.22
C TYR A 56 43.36 -36.05 -8.92
N PHE A 57 42.90 -34.97 -8.27
CA PHE A 57 43.10 -34.78 -6.84
C PHE A 57 42.15 -35.71 -6.10
N VAL A 58 42.62 -36.28 -4.99
CA VAL A 58 41.88 -37.25 -4.18
C VAL A 58 41.82 -36.74 -2.75
N SER A 59 40.62 -36.56 -2.21
CA SER A 59 40.46 -36.18 -0.80
C SER A 59 39.21 -36.85 -0.24
N HIS A 60 39.36 -37.53 0.90
CA HIS A 60 38.28 -38.23 1.62
C HIS A 60 37.40 -39.16 0.75
N GLY A 61 38.01 -39.80 -0.26
CA GLY A 61 37.31 -40.68 -1.22
C GLY A 61 36.61 -39.98 -2.38
N ASP A 62 36.61 -38.64 -2.46
CA ASP A 62 36.09 -37.87 -3.59
C ASP A 62 37.20 -37.58 -4.62
N LEU A 63 36.80 -37.48 -5.90
CA LEU A 63 37.69 -37.20 -7.03
C LEU A 63 37.44 -35.79 -7.60
N PHE A 64 38.51 -35.03 -7.78
CA PHE A 64 38.48 -33.69 -8.37
C PHE A 64 39.40 -33.66 -9.59
N PHE A 65 38.93 -33.11 -10.70
CA PHE A 65 39.68 -33.07 -11.95
C PHE A 65 40.79 -32.01 -11.95
N ASN A 66 41.65 -32.04 -12.97
CA ASN A 66 42.77 -31.14 -13.22
C ASN A 66 43.93 -31.22 -12.20
N ALA A 67 44.34 -32.43 -11.77
CA ALA A 67 45.47 -32.60 -10.86
C ALA A 67 46.81 -32.07 -11.35
N GLU A 68 47.00 -31.92 -12.66
CA GLU A 68 48.21 -31.35 -13.25
C GLU A 68 48.48 -29.90 -12.81
N THR A 69 47.50 -29.22 -12.20
CA THR A 69 47.66 -27.88 -11.64
C THR A 69 48.25 -27.87 -10.23
N GLN A 70 48.52 -29.02 -9.62
CA GLN A 70 49.10 -29.09 -8.28
C GLN A 70 50.44 -28.33 -8.21
N SER A 71 50.60 -27.49 -7.19
CA SER A 71 51.78 -26.67 -6.97
C SER A 71 52.04 -26.49 -5.49
N ASN A 72 53.31 -26.51 -5.10
CA ASN A 72 53.78 -26.21 -3.74
C ASN A 72 54.31 -24.78 -3.59
N GLU A 73 54.08 -23.89 -4.55
CA GLU A 73 54.58 -22.51 -4.51
C GLU A 73 53.79 -21.61 -3.55
N ALA A 74 52.52 -21.94 -3.32
CA ALA A 74 51.68 -21.33 -2.31
C ALA A 74 50.55 -22.30 -1.93
N ALA A 75 50.24 -22.40 -0.64
CA ALA A 75 49.09 -23.15 -0.13
C ALA A 75 48.39 -22.31 0.94
N PHE A 76 47.08 -22.47 1.08
CA PHE A 76 46.30 -21.84 2.15
C PHE A 76 46.47 -22.65 3.43
N GLU A 77 46.34 -23.97 3.33
CA GLU A 77 46.60 -24.97 4.37
C GLU A 77 47.37 -26.14 3.74
N GLY A 78 48.19 -26.85 4.50
CA GLY A 78 49.02 -27.93 3.94
C GLY A 78 50.23 -27.43 3.14
N ASN A 79 50.64 -28.19 2.12
CA ASN A 79 51.82 -27.95 1.30
C ASN A 79 51.51 -27.66 -0.18
N PHE A 80 50.30 -27.96 -0.66
CA PHE A 80 49.94 -27.89 -2.08
C PHE A 80 48.65 -27.11 -2.31
N SER A 81 48.52 -26.54 -3.51
CA SER A 81 47.28 -25.95 -4.01
C SER A 81 47.16 -26.16 -5.53
N SER A 82 46.02 -25.80 -6.12
CA SER A 82 45.82 -25.77 -7.57
C SER A 82 46.26 -24.42 -8.14
N LYS A 83 47.40 -24.39 -8.82
CA LYS A 83 47.94 -23.23 -9.53
C LYS A 83 47.42 -23.13 -10.96
N ILE A 84 46.78 -22.01 -11.28
CA ILE A 84 46.45 -21.61 -12.65
C ILE A 84 47.49 -20.61 -13.16
N LYS A 85 48.18 -20.97 -14.25
CA LYS A 85 49.19 -20.14 -14.93
C LYS A 85 48.55 -19.21 -15.97
N THR A 86 49.32 -18.26 -16.49
CA THR A 86 48.92 -17.45 -17.65
C THR A 86 48.85 -18.31 -18.91
N GLY A 87 47.94 -17.97 -19.83
CA GLY A 87 47.70 -18.74 -21.04
C GLY A 87 46.67 -18.11 -21.96
N LYS A 88 46.48 -18.69 -23.16
CA LYS A 88 45.49 -18.20 -24.12
C LYS A 88 44.08 -18.64 -23.73
N GLY A 89 43.19 -17.69 -23.49
CA GLY A 89 41.80 -17.97 -23.14
C GLY A 89 41.63 -18.50 -21.72
N PHE A 90 40.47 -19.09 -21.43
CA PHE A 90 40.17 -19.58 -20.08
C PHE A 90 41.12 -20.70 -19.67
N GLN A 91 41.69 -20.55 -18.48
CA GLN A 91 42.52 -21.55 -17.82
C GLN A 91 41.75 -22.11 -16.62
N TYR A 92 41.89 -23.40 -16.32
CA TYR A 92 41.09 -24.09 -15.31
C TYR A 92 41.99 -24.64 -14.20
N GLY A 93 41.52 -24.57 -12.97
CA GLY A 93 42.12 -25.25 -11.82
C GLY A 93 41.30 -26.48 -11.46
N PHE A 94 41.42 -26.95 -10.21
CA PHE A 94 40.64 -28.09 -9.75
C PHE A 94 39.12 -27.86 -9.83
N GLY A 95 38.36 -28.96 -9.78
CA GLY A 95 36.91 -28.91 -9.70
C GLY A 95 36.30 -30.30 -9.61
N LEU A 96 34.98 -30.38 -9.43
CA LEU A 96 34.25 -31.62 -9.38
C LEU A 96 33.04 -31.64 -10.32
N ASP A 97 32.72 -32.84 -10.79
CA ASP A 97 31.40 -33.16 -11.33
C ASP A 97 30.50 -33.54 -10.14
N PHE A 98 29.76 -32.57 -9.62
CA PHE A 98 28.88 -32.74 -8.46
C PHE A 98 27.61 -33.48 -8.89
N LYS A 99 27.52 -34.79 -8.61
CA LYS A 99 26.39 -35.66 -9.01
C LYS A 99 25.47 -36.08 -7.87
N SER A 100 25.90 -35.89 -6.63
CA SER A 100 25.17 -36.32 -5.42
C SER A 100 24.20 -35.26 -4.88
N PHE A 101 23.79 -34.30 -5.71
CA PHE A 101 22.82 -33.28 -5.30
C PHE A 101 21.37 -33.78 -5.44
N GLU A 102 20.49 -33.21 -4.64
CA GLU A 102 19.04 -33.47 -4.68
C GLU A 102 18.26 -32.18 -4.96
N SER A 103 17.21 -32.28 -5.77
CA SER A 103 16.28 -31.17 -6.01
C SER A 103 15.70 -30.66 -4.69
N GLY A 104 15.65 -29.34 -4.54
CA GLY A 104 15.14 -28.68 -3.36
C GLY A 104 16.14 -28.54 -2.21
N LYS A 105 17.31 -29.17 -2.26
CA LYS A 105 18.38 -28.97 -1.26
C LYS A 105 19.23 -27.73 -1.57
N THR A 106 19.75 -27.12 -0.51
CA THR A 106 20.62 -25.94 -0.56
C THR A 106 22.05 -26.34 -0.25
N TYR A 107 22.98 -25.82 -1.03
CA TYR A 107 24.41 -26.06 -0.90
C TYR A 107 25.17 -24.74 -0.79
N VAL A 108 26.34 -24.79 -0.20
CA VAL A 108 27.32 -23.71 -0.21
C VAL A 108 28.58 -24.26 -0.86
N ALA A 109 29.02 -23.65 -1.96
CA ALA A 109 30.32 -23.92 -2.55
C ALA A 109 31.28 -22.78 -2.22
N SER A 110 32.49 -23.11 -1.78
CA SER A 110 33.51 -22.15 -1.40
C SER A 110 34.92 -22.60 -1.78
N VAL A 111 35.83 -21.67 -2.02
CA VAL A 111 37.25 -21.94 -2.30
C VAL A 111 38.11 -20.75 -1.88
N TRP A 112 39.31 -21.01 -1.35
CA TRP A 112 40.30 -19.97 -1.08
C TRP A 112 41.12 -19.69 -2.32
N ARG A 113 41.34 -18.41 -2.62
CA ARG A 113 42.14 -17.94 -3.74
C ARG A 113 43.27 -17.01 -3.29
N LYS A 114 44.47 -17.17 -3.84
CA LYS A 114 45.55 -16.17 -3.77
C LYS A 114 45.90 -15.65 -5.16
N LYS A 115 46.09 -14.33 -5.27
CA LYS A 115 46.47 -13.63 -6.51
C LYS A 115 47.97 -13.33 -6.47
N ALA A 116 48.76 -13.95 -7.35
CA ALA A 116 50.21 -13.73 -7.40
C ALA A 116 50.65 -12.79 -8.54
N TYR A 117 49.88 -12.70 -9.62
CA TYR A 117 50.07 -11.71 -10.68
C TYR A 117 48.73 -11.08 -11.05
N HIS A 118 48.59 -9.77 -10.80
CA HIS A 118 47.31 -9.04 -10.80
C HIS A 118 46.73 -8.70 -12.19
N GLY A 119 47.27 -9.24 -13.29
CA GLY A 119 46.88 -8.88 -14.66
C GLY A 119 45.52 -9.44 -15.16
N GLY A 120 44.80 -10.25 -14.38
CA GLY A 120 43.60 -10.97 -14.85
C GLY A 120 42.51 -11.19 -13.80
N LYS A 121 41.42 -11.84 -14.22
CA LYS A 121 40.29 -12.25 -13.35
C LYS A 121 40.24 -13.76 -13.17
N SER A 122 39.76 -14.19 -12.01
CA SER A 122 39.48 -15.60 -11.75
C SER A 122 38.20 -15.77 -10.94
N THR A 123 37.56 -16.92 -11.05
CA THR A 123 36.23 -17.16 -10.50
C THR A 123 36.05 -18.58 -9.98
N LEU A 124 35.21 -18.72 -8.95
CA LEU A 124 34.53 -19.97 -8.64
C LEU A 124 33.27 -20.06 -9.52
N VAL A 125 33.17 -21.12 -10.31
CA VAL A 125 32.07 -21.36 -11.24
C VAL A 125 31.23 -22.51 -10.76
N ILE A 126 29.91 -22.32 -10.77
CA ILE A 126 28.90 -23.36 -10.54
C ILE A 126 27.99 -23.34 -11.75
N MET A 127 28.03 -24.39 -12.56
CA MET A 127 27.26 -24.43 -13.80
C MET A 127 26.73 -25.81 -14.15
N ASP A 128 25.52 -25.88 -14.68
CA ASP A 128 25.04 -27.07 -15.38
C ASP A 128 25.17 -26.93 -16.90
N LYS A 129 25.03 -28.06 -17.61
CA LYS A 129 25.15 -28.13 -19.07
C LYS A 129 24.15 -27.23 -19.80
N ASN A 130 22.95 -27.05 -19.26
CA ASN A 130 21.88 -26.26 -19.87
C ASN A 130 21.85 -24.80 -19.38
N GLN A 131 22.84 -24.38 -18.57
CA GLN A 131 22.94 -23.05 -17.95
C GLN A 131 21.67 -22.61 -17.20
N ILE A 132 20.91 -23.57 -16.69
CA ILE A 132 19.79 -23.38 -15.76
C ILE A 132 20.30 -22.77 -14.45
N LEU A 133 21.41 -23.30 -13.97
CA LEU A 133 22.21 -22.78 -12.88
C LEU A 133 23.53 -22.33 -13.48
N HIS A 134 23.82 -21.05 -13.39
CA HIS A 134 25.10 -20.50 -13.82
C HIS A 134 25.49 -19.35 -12.89
N TRP A 135 26.55 -19.55 -12.12
CA TRP A 135 27.13 -18.53 -11.26
C TRP A 135 28.63 -18.46 -11.45
N GLU A 136 29.13 -17.23 -11.54
CA GLU A 136 30.56 -16.92 -11.53
C GLU A 136 30.86 -15.98 -10.37
N VAL A 137 31.57 -16.47 -9.36
CA VAL A 137 31.89 -15.73 -8.14
C VAL A 137 33.30 -15.16 -8.26
N SER A 138 33.42 -13.84 -8.39
CA SER A 138 34.70 -13.14 -8.48
C SER A 138 35.06 -12.40 -7.19
N GLU A 139 34.03 -11.92 -6.49
CA GLU A 139 34.14 -11.09 -5.28
C GLU A 139 34.29 -11.97 -4.03
N PRO A 140 35.25 -11.67 -3.14
CA PRO A 140 35.43 -12.43 -1.92
C PRO A 140 34.42 -12.05 -0.84
N VAL A 141 34.05 -13.03 -0.01
CA VAL A 141 33.23 -12.81 1.20
C VAL A 141 34.08 -12.61 2.46
N ARG A 142 35.35 -13.03 2.43
CA ARG A 142 36.31 -12.94 3.54
C ARG A 142 37.73 -12.99 3.03
N GLU A 143 38.66 -12.40 3.78
CA GLU A 143 40.10 -12.46 3.50
C GLU A 143 40.88 -12.93 4.74
N LYS A 144 42.00 -13.64 4.52
CA LYS A 144 42.93 -14.10 5.56
C LYS A 144 44.31 -14.37 4.95
N ASN A 145 45.37 -13.73 5.46
CA ASN A 145 46.77 -13.97 5.06
C ASN A 145 47.00 -13.90 3.53
N ASP A 146 46.51 -12.86 2.86
CA ASP A 146 46.54 -12.67 1.40
C ASP A 146 45.77 -13.72 0.57
N TRP A 147 44.93 -14.52 1.22
CA TRP A 147 43.95 -15.37 0.58
C TRP A 147 42.55 -14.80 0.71
N GLU A 148 41.76 -14.98 -0.35
CA GLU A 148 40.40 -14.49 -0.54
C GLU A 148 39.45 -15.69 -0.62
N LEU A 149 38.43 -15.74 0.24
CA LEU A 149 37.40 -16.76 0.20
C LEU A 149 36.31 -16.37 -0.80
N LEU A 150 36.16 -17.14 -1.87
CA LEU A 150 35.03 -17.06 -2.78
C LEU A 150 33.95 -18.03 -2.30
N GLU A 151 32.70 -17.58 -2.18
CA GLU A 151 31.60 -18.40 -1.66
C GLU A 151 30.28 -18.12 -2.39
N LYS A 152 29.47 -19.17 -2.61
CA LYS A 152 28.10 -19.05 -3.08
C LYS A 152 27.18 -20.05 -2.41
N LYS A 153 26.12 -19.54 -1.77
CA LYS A 153 24.91 -20.31 -1.43
C LYS A 153 24.04 -20.46 -2.68
N PHE A 154 23.64 -21.69 -3.01
CA PHE A 154 22.74 -21.99 -4.13
C PHE A 154 21.79 -23.15 -3.80
N THR A 155 20.61 -23.16 -4.42
CA THR A 155 19.59 -24.19 -4.22
C THR A 155 19.28 -24.87 -5.53
N ILE A 156 19.17 -26.21 -5.51
CA ILE A 156 18.80 -26.97 -6.70
C ILE A 156 17.29 -26.80 -6.94
N PRO A 157 16.85 -26.27 -8.10
CA PRO A 157 15.43 -26.03 -8.35
C PRO A 157 14.63 -27.33 -8.48
N PHE A 158 13.33 -27.26 -8.18
CA PHE A 158 12.37 -28.32 -8.53
C PHE A 158 12.01 -28.19 -10.01
N ARG A 159 12.34 -29.18 -10.84
CA ARG A 159 11.98 -29.17 -12.27
C ARG A 159 11.40 -30.51 -12.72
N PRO A 160 10.43 -30.50 -13.66
CA PRO A 160 9.91 -31.72 -14.28
C PRO A 160 11.00 -32.42 -15.12
N ASN A 161 10.85 -33.74 -15.32
CA ASN A 161 11.88 -34.64 -15.87
C ASN A 161 12.60 -34.14 -17.13
N GLU A 162 11.91 -33.46 -18.05
CA GLU A 162 12.48 -32.96 -19.32
C GLU A 162 13.46 -31.77 -19.15
N GLN A 163 13.55 -31.18 -17.94
CA GLN A 163 14.43 -30.05 -17.61
C GLN A 163 15.25 -30.31 -16.34
N LYS A 164 15.46 -31.58 -15.99
CA LYS A 164 16.21 -31.97 -14.80
C LYS A 164 17.69 -31.62 -14.97
N ILE A 165 18.31 -31.13 -13.91
CA ILE A 165 19.76 -30.95 -13.86
C ILE A 165 20.36 -32.34 -13.61
N GLU A 166 21.10 -32.86 -14.58
CA GLU A 166 21.73 -34.19 -14.50
C GLU A 166 23.20 -34.09 -14.10
N ASP A 167 23.90 -33.05 -14.56
CA ASP A 167 25.31 -32.80 -14.27
C ASP A 167 25.50 -31.34 -13.82
N LEU A 168 26.03 -31.14 -12.62
CA LEU A 168 26.41 -29.84 -12.08
C LEU A 168 27.92 -29.82 -11.87
N LYS A 169 28.61 -28.83 -12.45
CA LYS A 169 30.06 -28.67 -12.31
C LYS A 169 30.37 -27.53 -11.36
N ILE A 170 31.32 -27.77 -10.45
CA ILE A 170 31.84 -26.76 -9.53
C ILE A 170 33.35 -26.74 -9.68
N TYR A 171 33.90 -25.63 -10.16
CA TYR A 171 35.33 -25.55 -10.48
C TYR A 171 35.84 -24.11 -10.45
N VAL A 172 37.15 -23.96 -10.48
CA VAL A 172 37.79 -22.64 -10.54
C VAL A 172 38.39 -22.38 -11.92
N ARG A 173 38.31 -21.13 -12.38
CA ARG A 173 38.91 -20.72 -13.66
C ARG A 173 39.52 -19.32 -13.60
N SER A 174 40.35 -19.02 -14.58
CA SER A 174 40.99 -17.73 -14.84
C SER A 174 40.77 -17.32 -16.30
N ASP A 175 40.78 -16.02 -16.58
CA ASP A 175 40.81 -15.48 -17.95
C ASP A 175 42.17 -15.63 -18.66
N GLY A 176 43.15 -16.23 -17.99
CA GLY A 176 44.49 -16.52 -18.51
C GLY A 176 45.47 -15.36 -18.43
N LYS A 177 45.08 -14.20 -17.88
CA LYS A 177 45.93 -13.00 -17.79
C LYS A 177 46.61 -12.83 -16.43
N GLY A 178 46.34 -13.72 -15.48
CA GLY A 178 46.89 -13.72 -14.13
C GLY A 178 47.35 -15.09 -13.66
N VAL A 179 48.18 -15.11 -12.61
CA VAL A 179 48.56 -16.33 -11.88
C VAL A 179 47.78 -16.39 -10.58
N PHE A 180 47.05 -17.49 -10.40
CA PHE A 180 46.16 -17.70 -9.25
C PHE A 180 46.43 -19.05 -8.61
N TYR A 181 46.36 -19.08 -7.29
CA TYR A 181 46.38 -20.32 -6.51
C TYR A 181 45.00 -20.52 -5.90
N PHE A 182 44.51 -21.74 -5.95
CA PHE A 182 43.23 -22.13 -5.37
C PHE A 182 43.41 -23.30 -4.44
N ASP A 183 42.78 -23.21 -3.27
CA ASP A 183 42.92 -24.22 -2.24
C ASP A 183 41.60 -24.39 -1.46
N ASN A 184 41.45 -25.53 -0.79
CA ASN A 184 40.32 -25.84 0.07
C ASN A 184 38.95 -25.66 -0.63
N LEU A 185 38.78 -26.26 -1.82
CA LEU A 185 37.46 -26.30 -2.48
C LEU A 185 36.51 -27.15 -1.66
N LYS A 186 35.40 -26.54 -1.24
CA LYS A 186 34.42 -27.16 -0.34
C LYS A 186 33.02 -26.99 -0.88
N VAL A 187 32.21 -28.04 -0.80
CA VAL A 187 30.77 -28.02 -1.06
C VAL A 187 30.06 -28.64 0.14
N ILE A 188 29.19 -27.88 0.78
CA ILE A 188 28.48 -28.30 1.99
C ILE A 188 26.97 -28.28 1.73
N GLU A 189 26.27 -29.37 2.05
CA GLU A 189 24.81 -29.37 2.18
C GLU A 189 24.43 -28.53 3.41
N LYS A 190 23.81 -27.37 3.17
CA LYS A 190 23.36 -26.52 4.28
C LYS A 190 22.03 -27.07 4.78
N LYS A 191 22.07 -27.79 5.90
CA LYS A 191 20.88 -27.96 6.73
C LYS A 191 20.53 -26.58 7.28
N ASN A 192 19.28 -26.13 7.09
CA ASN A 192 18.81 -24.91 7.73
C ASN A 192 18.94 -25.11 9.24
N LEU A 193 19.99 -24.55 9.84
CA LEU A 193 20.05 -24.35 11.29
C LEU A 193 18.95 -23.32 11.58
N ALA A 194 17.92 -23.78 12.28
CA ALA A 194 16.83 -22.95 12.75
C ALA A 194 17.41 -21.76 13.53
N SER A 195 17.39 -20.59 12.91
CA SER A 195 17.59 -19.32 13.61
C SER A 195 16.35 -19.10 14.48
N SER A 196 16.52 -19.18 15.80
CA SER A 196 15.61 -18.72 16.86
C SER A 196 14.09 -18.74 16.55
N THR A 197 13.48 -19.87 16.86
CA THR A 197 12.32 -20.05 17.78
C THR A 197 11.16 -19.05 17.71
N LEU A 198 10.08 -19.43 17.02
CA LEU A 198 8.67 -19.33 17.45
C LEU A 198 7.71 -19.95 16.39
N LEU A 199 8.06 -19.88 15.09
CA LEU A 199 7.23 -20.38 13.97
C LEU A 199 8.05 -21.16 12.91
N PRO A 200 8.72 -22.28 13.29
CA PRO A 200 9.57 -23.04 12.38
C PRO A 200 8.78 -23.53 11.16
N PHE A 201 9.40 -23.45 9.99
CA PHE A 201 8.92 -24.02 8.74
C PHE A 201 9.77 -25.23 8.36
N GLU A 202 9.08 -26.34 8.24
CA GLU A 202 9.66 -27.57 7.75
C GLU A 202 8.86 -28.00 6.53
N SER A 203 9.55 -28.11 5.40
CA SER A 203 8.93 -28.54 4.15
C SER A 203 8.25 -29.89 4.32
N GLU A 204 6.99 -29.97 3.90
CA GLU A 204 6.20 -31.20 3.85
C GLU A 204 5.82 -31.47 2.40
N VAL A 205 5.96 -32.73 1.99
CA VAL A 205 5.46 -33.21 0.70
C VAL A 205 4.13 -33.89 0.95
N ILE A 206 3.09 -33.46 0.24
CA ILE A 206 1.79 -34.15 0.22
C ILE A 206 1.61 -34.80 -1.13
N GLU A 207 1.20 -36.06 -1.15
CA GLU A 207 0.82 -36.74 -2.39
C GLU A 207 -0.67 -37.04 -2.43
N LEU A 208 -1.31 -36.67 -3.54
CA LEU A 208 -2.66 -37.07 -3.89
C LEU A 208 -2.61 -38.19 -4.94
N SER A 209 -3.18 -39.35 -4.62
CA SER A 209 -3.30 -40.46 -5.58
C SER A 209 -4.75 -40.62 -6.03
N ILE A 210 -4.98 -40.50 -7.33
CA ILE A 210 -6.30 -40.44 -7.98
C ILE A 210 -6.35 -41.46 -9.12
N SER A 211 -7.44 -42.22 -9.18
CA SER A 211 -7.68 -43.13 -10.31
C SER A 211 -7.73 -42.41 -11.66
N PRO A 212 -7.36 -43.08 -12.78
CA PRO A 212 -7.46 -42.49 -14.13
C PRO A 212 -8.87 -41.98 -14.47
N LYS A 213 -9.92 -42.65 -13.98
CA LYS A 213 -11.32 -42.21 -14.12
C LYS A 213 -11.57 -40.89 -13.39
N GLY A 214 -11.01 -40.72 -12.19
CA GLY A 214 -11.08 -39.48 -11.42
C GLY A 214 -10.39 -38.32 -12.13
N ILE A 215 -9.17 -38.54 -12.65
CA ILE A 215 -8.43 -37.53 -13.43
C ILE A 215 -9.23 -37.06 -14.65
N LYS A 216 -9.76 -37.99 -15.46
CA LYS A 216 -10.60 -37.66 -16.63
C LYS A 216 -11.81 -36.79 -16.27
N LYS A 217 -12.44 -37.06 -15.11
CA LYS A 217 -13.56 -36.26 -14.63
C LYS A 217 -13.14 -34.83 -14.27
N LEU A 218 -11.98 -34.64 -13.63
CA LEU A 218 -11.45 -33.31 -13.33
C LEU A 218 -11.06 -32.56 -14.62
N GLU A 219 -10.44 -33.25 -15.58
CA GLU A 219 -10.08 -32.70 -16.89
C GLU A 219 -11.32 -32.20 -17.65
N GLN A 220 -12.37 -33.00 -17.68
CA GLN A 220 -13.65 -32.63 -18.27
C GLN A 220 -14.23 -31.39 -17.59
N LYS A 221 -14.23 -31.35 -16.25
CA LYS A 221 -14.70 -30.19 -15.50
C LYS A 221 -13.90 -28.93 -15.77
N ARG A 222 -12.57 -29.06 -15.89
CA ARG A 222 -11.69 -27.96 -16.29
C ARG A 222 -12.01 -27.46 -17.69
N LYS A 223 -12.25 -28.37 -18.64
CA LYS A 223 -12.60 -28.01 -20.02
C LYS A 223 -13.91 -27.22 -20.07
N GLU A 224 -14.93 -27.64 -19.32
CA GLU A 224 -16.20 -26.92 -19.17
C GLU A 224 -15.97 -25.51 -18.61
N ALA A 225 -15.18 -25.38 -17.53
CA ALA A 225 -14.88 -24.07 -16.94
C ALA A 225 -14.16 -23.14 -17.93
N LEU A 226 -13.20 -23.65 -18.69
CA LEU A 226 -12.46 -22.88 -19.71
C LEU A 226 -13.36 -22.44 -20.87
N GLN A 227 -14.41 -23.20 -21.20
CA GLN A 227 -15.39 -22.82 -22.22
C GLN A 227 -16.34 -21.71 -21.72
N VAL A 228 -16.76 -21.78 -20.47
CA VAL A 228 -17.73 -20.83 -19.87
C VAL A 228 -17.05 -19.56 -19.34
N GLY A 229 -15.76 -19.61 -19.01
CA GLY A 229 -15.00 -18.49 -18.43
C GLY A 229 -14.95 -18.46 -16.90
N VAL A 230 -15.65 -19.38 -16.23
CA VAL A 230 -15.81 -19.47 -14.77
C VAL A 230 -15.98 -20.94 -14.35
N LEU A 231 -15.44 -21.33 -13.20
CA LEU A 231 -15.60 -22.67 -12.62
C LEU A 231 -16.82 -22.73 -11.69
N GLU A 232 -17.89 -23.40 -12.13
CA GLU A 232 -19.04 -23.70 -11.27
C GLU A 232 -18.90 -25.08 -10.62
N SER A 233 -18.88 -25.15 -9.29
CA SER A 233 -18.72 -26.41 -8.57
C SER A 233 -20.01 -26.88 -7.90
N ASN A 234 -20.28 -28.18 -7.90
CA ASN A 234 -21.43 -28.81 -7.22
C ASN A 234 -21.07 -30.14 -6.53
N ASP A 235 -22.03 -30.71 -5.79
CA ASP A 235 -21.87 -31.95 -5.01
C ASP A 235 -21.50 -33.19 -5.86
N LYS A 236 -21.74 -33.17 -7.18
CA LYS A 236 -21.38 -34.27 -8.08
C LYS A 236 -19.94 -34.17 -8.60
N ASP A 237 -19.22 -33.08 -8.36
CA ASP A 237 -17.88 -32.84 -8.93
C ASP A 237 -16.75 -33.54 -8.14
N TRP A 238 -17.04 -34.09 -6.96
CA TRP A 238 -16.04 -34.78 -6.13
C TRP A 238 -15.55 -36.09 -6.77
N VAL A 239 -14.26 -36.40 -6.57
CA VAL A 239 -13.63 -37.68 -6.94
C VAL A 239 -12.89 -38.27 -5.74
N ASN A 240 -12.90 -39.60 -5.62
CA ASN A 240 -12.18 -40.31 -4.57
C ASN A 240 -10.67 -40.35 -4.85
N ALA A 241 -9.88 -40.24 -3.80
CA ALA A 241 -8.42 -40.30 -3.82
C ALA A 241 -7.86 -40.69 -2.45
N THR A 242 -6.54 -40.85 -2.38
CA THR A 242 -5.79 -40.96 -1.13
C THR A 242 -4.83 -39.78 -0.96
N LEU A 243 -4.56 -39.41 0.29
CA LEU A 243 -3.57 -38.42 0.68
C LEU A 243 -2.53 -39.07 1.58
N THR A 244 -1.25 -38.87 1.25
CA THR A 244 -0.11 -39.21 2.12
C THR A 244 0.73 -37.97 2.40
N SER A 245 1.43 -37.95 3.54
CA SER A 245 2.34 -36.88 3.94
C SER A 245 3.75 -37.44 4.07
N SER A 246 4.78 -36.64 3.82
CA SER A 246 6.16 -37.01 4.17
C SER A 246 6.46 -36.92 5.67
N LYS A 247 5.54 -36.38 6.47
CA LYS A 247 5.70 -36.20 7.92
C LYS A 247 5.01 -37.27 8.76
N ASP A 248 4.15 -38.08 8.15
CA ASP A 248 3.50 -39.21 8.80
C ASP A 248 3.21 -40.34 7.81
N GLU A 249 3.07 -41.56 8.31
CA GLU A 249 2.80 -42.74 7.49
C GLU A 249 1.29 -42.98 7.24
N GLU A 250 0.41 -42.08 7.72
CA GLU A 250 -1.04 -42.28 7.65
C GLU A 250 -1.56 -42.03 6.22
N ILE A 251 -2.04 -43.10 5.58
CA ILE A 251 -2.76 -43.01 4.31
C ILE A 251 -4.22 -42.62 4.58
N ARG A 252 -4.58 -41.41 4.16
CA ARG A 252 -5.92 -40.85 4.40
C ARG A 252 -6.79 -41.00 3.18
N SER A 253 -7.98 -41.54 3.35
CA SER A 253 -9.00 -41.51 2.29
C SER A 253 -9.56 -40.10 2.15
N VAL A 254 -9.54 -39.55 0.94
CA VAL A 254 -10.01 -38.19 0.66
C VAL A 254 -10.97 -38.13 -0.53
N GLU A 255 -11.76 -37.07 -0.58
CA GLU A 255 -12.46 -36.62 -1.77
C GLU A 255 -11.82 -35.31 -2.24
N LEU A 256 -11.70 -35.11 -3.54
CA LEU A 256 -11.19 -33.86 -4.10
C LEU A 256 -12.03 -33.36 -5.28
N ARG A 257 -11.98 -32.05 -5.49
CA ARG A 257 -12.54 -31.37 -6.66
C ARG A 257 -11.67 -30.18 -7.03
N LEU A 258 -11.85 -29.63 -8.23
CA LEU A 258 -11.26 -28.35 -8.59
C LEU A 258 -11.79 -27.21 -7.69
N LYS A 259 -10.92 -26.24 -7.41
CA LYS A 259 -11.22 -25.03 -6.61
C LYS A 259 -11.02 -23.76 -7.45
N GLY A 260 -11.77 -22.73 -7.06
CA GLY A 260 -11.70 -21.37 -7.60
C GLY A 260 -13.02 -21.04 -8.30
N ASP A 261 -13.35 -19.77 -8.40
CA ASP A 261 -14.41 -19.30 -9.30
C ASP A 261 -13.77 -18.81 -10.61
N TRP A 262 -12.66 -18.08 -10.50
CA TRP A 262 -11.85 -17.61 -11.63
C TRP A 262 -10.90 -18.68 -12.19
N LEU A 263 -10.56 -18.54 -13.47
CA LEU A 263 -9.71 -19.49 -14.21
C LEU A 263 -8.22 -19.44 -13.87
N ASP A 264 -7.78 -18.44 -13.11
CA ASP A 264 -6.40 -18.34 -12.61
C ASP A 264 -6.01 -19.54 -11.73
N HIS A 265 -6.98 -20.11 -11.01
CA HIS A 265 -6.84 -21.37 -10.28
C HIS A 265 -6.66 -22.62 -11.17
N LEU A 266 -6.93 -22.52 -12.47
CA LEU A 266 -6.91 -23.64 -13.43
C LEU A 266 -5.86 -23.45 -14.55
N LYS A 267 -5.03 -22.40 -14.46
CA LYS A 267 -4.00 -22.09 -15.46
C LYS A 267 -2.92 -23.17 -15.50
N ASN A 268 -2.50 -23.49 -16.74
CA ASN A 268 -1.44 -24.46 -17.02
C ASN A 268 -1.70 -25.81 -16.30
N ASN A 269 -0.63 -26.42 -15.78
CA ASN A 269 -0.67 -27.71 -15.06
C ASN A 269 -0.76 -27.54 -13.53
N LYS A 270 -1.02 -26.32 -13.02
CA LYS A 270 -1.00 -26.00 -11.58
C LYS A 270 -2.40 -25.75 -11.03
N TRP A 271 -3.23 -26.80 -11.05
CA TRP A 271 -4.66 -26.70 -10.69
C TRP A 271 -4.85 -26.60 -9.18
N SER A 272 -5.76 -25.73 -8.76
CA SER A 272 -6.16 -25.66 -7.36
C SER A 272 -7.19 -26.74 -7.03
N PHE A 273 -7.02 -27.38 -5.87
CA PHE A 273 -7.89 -28.44 -5.39
C PHE A 273 -8.57 -28.01 -4.08
N ARG A 274 -9.80 -28.47 -3.88
CA ARG A 274 -10.41 -28.57 -2.55
C ARG A 274 -10.40 -30.02 -2.15
N VAL A 275 -9.83 -30.31 -0.98
CA VAL A 275 -9.64 -31.65 -0.43
C VAL A 275 -10.52 -31.80 0.81
N LYS A 276 -11.22 -32.93 0.91
CA LYS A 276 -12.04 -33.32 2.05
C LYS A 276 -11.56 -34.67 2.55
N VAL A 277 -11.05 -34.70 3.78
CA VAL A 277 -10.61 -35.93 4.45
C VAL A 277 -11.83 -36.67 5.00
N LYS A 278 -11.95 -37.96 4.69
CA LYS A 278 -13.05 -38.80 5.18
C LYS A 278 -12.87 -39.16 6.65
N ASP A 279 -13.98 -39.41 7.33
CA ASP A 279 -13.96 -39.92 8.70
C ASP A 279 -13.32 -41.32 8.76
N PRO A 280 -12.62 -41.66 9.87
CA PRO A 280 -12.39 -40.84 11.06
C PRO A 280 -11.17 -39.88 10.95
N SER A 281 -10.31 -40.04 9.95
CA SER A 281 -9.03 -39.31 9.82
C SER A 281 -9.14 -37.79 9.65
N ALA A 282 -8.04 -37.09 9.90
CA ALA A 282 -7.87 -35.67 9.58
C ALA A 282 -6.41 -35.41 9.20
N TRP A 283 -6.14 -34.42 8.34
CA TRP A 283 -4.77 -33.99 8.05
C TRP A 283 -4.48 -32.69 8.79
N ARG A 284 -3.44 -32.66 9.64
CA ARG A 284 -3.13 -31.52 10.54
C ARG A 284 -4.36 -31.03 11.34
N ARG A 285 -5.25 -31.93 11.78
CA ARG A 285 -6.54 -31.62 12.43
C ARG A 285 -7.51 -30.81 11.54
N MET A 286 -7.33 -30.81 10.22
CA MET A 286 -8.26 -30.25 9.23
C MET A 286 -9.05 -31.37 8.56
N LYS A 287 -10.35 -31.13 8.37
CA LYS A 287 -11.24 -32.01 7.59
C LYS A 287 -11.41 -31.57 6.16
N VAL A 288 -11.37 -30.26 5.92
CA VAL A 288 -11.49 -29.69 4.58
C VAL A 288 -10.50 -28.54 4.45
N PHE A 289 -9.75 -28.54 3.37
CA PHE A 289 -8.77 -27.52 3.07
C PHE A 289 -8.62 -27.39 1.56
N SER A 290 -7.98 -26.32 1.15
CA SER A 290 -7.65 -26.01 -0.24
C SER A 290 -6.17 -26.22 -0.45
N LEU A 291 -5.77 -26.67 -1.64
CA LEU A 291 -4.40 -26.63 -2.13
C LEU A 291 -4.41 -25.73 -3.37
N GLN A 292 -3.69 -24.62 -3.35
CA GLN A 292 -3.70 -23.62 -4.41
C GLN A 292 -2.31 -23.08 -4.73
N SER A 293 -2.16 -22.46 -5.90
CA SER A 293 -0.91 -21.77 -6.25
C SER A 293 -0.69 -20.60 -5.28
N PRO A 294 0.50 -20.46 -4.65
CA PRO A 294 0.81 -19.32 -3.78
C PRO A 294 0.59 -17.96 -4.45
N LYS A 295 0.75 -17.90 -5.77
CA LYS A 295 0.52 -16.69 -6.58
C LYS A 295 -0.92 -16.17 -6.51
N THR A 296 -1.91 -17.04 -6.33
CA THR A 296 -3.34 -16.67 -6.23
C THR A 296 -3.70 -16.05 -4.87
N ARG A 297 -2.71 -15.94 -3.97
CA ARG A 297 -2.81 -15.45 -2.59
C ARG A 297 -1.61 -14.58 -2.22
N GLU A 298 -1.03 -13.82 -3.17
CA GLU A 298 0.09 -12.91 -2.89
C GLU A 298 1.29 -13.54 -2.14
N PHE A 299 1.52 -14.85 -2.33
CA PHE A 299 2.63 -15.60 -1.76
C PHE A 299 2.71 -15.49 -0.21
N LEU A 300 3.83 -14.98 0.30
CA LEU A 300 4.11 -14.88 1.74
C LEU A 300 3.32 -13.75 2.40
N ASN A 301 2.77 -12.78 1.65
CA ASN A 301 1.95 -11.71 2.22
C ASN A 301 0.70 -12.27 2.92
N GLU A 302 0.02 -13.24 2.30
CA GLU A 302 -1.15 -13.90 2.92
C GLU A 302 -0.75 -14.66 4.20
N TRP A 303 0.41 -15.33 4.19
CA TRP A 303 0.91 -15.98 5.40
C TRP A 303 1.17 -14.97 6.53
N VAL A 304 1.77 -13.81 6.22
CA VAL A 304 1.99 -12.73 7.19
C VAL A 304 0.66 -12.20 7.74
N LEU A 305 -0.36 -12.01 6.89
CA LEU A 305 -1.71 -11.62 7.32
C LEU A 305 -2.28 -12.62 8.33
N HIS A 306 -2.24 -13.92 8.01
CA HIS A 306 -2.69 -14.97 8.92
C HIS A 306 -1.92 -14.96 10.25
N GLN A 307 -0.59 -14.77 10.23
CA GLN A 307 0.17 -14.70 11.47
C GLN A 307 -0.17 -13.46 12.29
N TRP A 308 -0.35 -12.30 11.65
CA TRP A 308 -0.69 -11.07 12.34
C TRP A 308 -2.07 -11.17 12.98
N TRP A 309 -3.09 -11.64 12.25
CA TRP A 309 -4.41 -11.88 12.82
C TRP A 309 -4.37 -12.85 13.99
N LYS A 310 -3.57 -13.92 13.90
CA LYS A 310 -3.41 -14.86 15.02
C LYS A 310 -2.74 -14.22 16.24
N ILE A 311 -1.73 -13.37 16.04
CA ILE A 311 -1.06 -12.63 17.13
C ILE A 311 -2.04 -11.70 17.85
N GLU A 312 -2.92 -11.05 17.08
CA GLU A 312 -3.92 -10.10 17.59
C GLU A 312 -5.27 -10.74 17.95
N ASP A 313 -5.32 -12.08 17.96
CA ASP A 313 -6.48 -12.91 18.30
C ASP A 313 -7.73 -12.58 17.44
N VAL A 314 -7.51 -12.33 16.15
CA VAL A 314 -8.52 -12.28 15.09
C VAL A 314 -8.62 -13.67 14.46
N LEU A 315 -9.85 -14.21 14.37
CA LEU A 315 -10.09 -15.57 13.86
C LEU A 315 -9.61 -15.70 12.41
N THR A 316 -8.83 -16.74 12.10
CA THR A 316 -8.26 -16.89 10.76
C THR A 316 -7.95 -18.35 10.40
N PRO A 317 -8.09 -18.76 9.11
CA PRO A 317 -7.72 -20.10 8.64
C PRO A 317 -6.26 -20.45 8.88
N ARG A 318 -5.98 -21.74 9.12
CA ARG A 318 -4.62 -22.26 9.02
C ARG A 318 -4.14 -22.18 7.57
N TYR A 319 -2.98 -21.55 7.37
CA TYR A 319 -2.38 -21.33 6.06
C TYR A 319 -0.86 -21.54 6.11
N ASP A 320 -0.32 -22.34 5.18
CA ASP A 320 1.13 -22.51 5.01
C ASP A 320 1.44 -23.17 3.65
N PHE A 321 2.71 -23.50 3.39
CA PHE A 321 3.18 -24.04 2.12
C PHE A 321 3.59 -25.51 2.19
N VAL A 322 3.39 -26.24 1.09
CA VAL A 322 3.78 -27.65 0.91
C VAL A 322 4.25 -27.89 -0.52
N GLU A 323 5.00 -28.96 -0.74
CA GLU A 323 5.16 -29.51 -2.09
C GLU A 323 3.97 -30.45 -2.37
N LEU A 324 3.31 -30.29 -3.51
CA LEU A 324 2.20 -31.16 -3.91
C LEU A 324 2.66 -32.15 -4.99
N LYS A 325 2.42 -33.44 -4.77
CA LYS A 325 2.51 -34.50 -5.78
C LYS A 325 1.12 -34.98 -6.18
N LEU A 326 0.96 -35.30 -7.46
CA LEU A 326 -0.24 -35.90 -8.02
C LEU A 326 0.15 -37.15 -8.79
N ASN A 327 -0.29 -38.34 -8.34
CA ASN A 327 0.07 -39.64 -8.92
C ASN A 327 1.58 -39.79 -9.15
N GLY A 328 2.39 -39.58 -8.11
CA GLY A 328 3.85 -39.65 -8.16
C GLY A 328 4.57 -38.45 -8.81
N LYS A 329 3.86 -37.56 -9.52
CA LYS A 329 4.46 -36.40 -10.21
C LYS A 329 4.38 -35.13 -9.35
N SER A 330 5.51 -34.48 -9.09
CA SER A 330 5.53 -33.19 -8.41
C SER A 330 4.89 -32.09 -9.27
N LEU A 331 4.00 -31.32 -8.63
CA LEU A 331 3.37 -30.12 -9.16
C LEU A 331 4.02 -28.83 -8.60
N GLY A 332 5.08 -28.97 -7.81
CA GLY A 332 5.80 -27.87 -7.17
C GLY A 332 5.13 -27.38 -5.88
N VAL A 333 5.39 -26.12 -5.53
CA VAL A 333 5.00 -25.48 -4.29
C VAL A 333 3.54 -25.01 -4.33
N TYR A 334 2.76 -25.44 -3.34
CA TYR A 334 1.36 -25.07 -3.13
C TYR A 334 1.20 -24.41 -1.76
N ALA A 335 0.23 -23.49 -1.66
CA ALA A 335 -0.30 -23.05 -0.39
C ALA A 335 -1.48 -23.95 0.00
N TYR A 336 -1.53 -24.41 1.25
CA TYR A 336 -2.75 -24.96 1.82
C TYR A 336 -3.48 -23.91 2.66
N GLU A 337 -4.80 -23.93 2.61
CA GLU A 337 -5.68 -23.00 3.33
C GLU A 337 -6.87 -23.78 3.91
N GLU A 338 -7.04 -23.74 5.23
CA GLU A 338 -8.16 -24.37 5.92
C GLU A 338 -9.51 -23.85 5.40
N HIS A 339 -10.50 -24.74 5.29
CA HIS A 339 -11.84 -24.34 4.93
C HIS A 339 -12.73 -24.05 6.15
N PHE A 340 -13.75 -23.21 5.96
CA PHE A 340 -14.71 -22.85 6.98
C PHE A 340 -15.56 -24.07 7.41
N ALA A 341 -15.17 -24.67 8.52
CA ALA A 341 -15.81 -25.80 9.18
C ALA A 341 -15.57 -25.68 10.69
N LYS A 342 -16.22 -26.52 11.51
CA LYS A 342 -16.15 -26.43 12.98
C LYS A 342 -14.72 -26.48 13.56
N GLN A 343 -13.79 -27.12 12.87
CA GLN A 343 -12.39 -27.20 13.30
C GLN A 343 -11.69 -25.84 13.29
N LEU A 344 -12.16 -24.89 12.49
CA LEU A 344 -11.59 -23.55 12.39
C LEU A 344 -11.71 -22.78 13.72
N PRO A 345 -12.93 -22.51 14.25
CA PRO A 345 -13.07 -21.87 15.55
C PRO A 345 -12.41 -22.69 16.67
N GLU A 346 -12.57 -24.02 16.68
CA GLU A 346 -11.95 -24.90 17.68
C GLU A 346 -10.41 -24.75 17.72
N SER A 347 -9.76 -24.69 16.56
CA SER A 347 -8.29 -24.54 16.47
C SER A 347 -7.80 -23.14 16.86
N ASN A 348 -8.70 -22.15 16.86
CA ASN A 348 -8.47 -20.79 17.34
C ASN A 348 -9.03 -20.56 18.76
N GLN A 349 -9.21 -21.63 19.53
CA GLN A 349 -9.66 -21.58 20.93
C GLN A 349 -11.04 -20.91 21.11
N ARG A 350 -11.90 -20.97 20.09
CA ARG A 350 -13.31 -20.58 20.18
C ARG A 350 -14.18 -21.80 20.44
N ARG A 351 -15.35 -21.56 21.06
CA ARG A 351 -16.41 -22.59 21.17
C ARG A 351 -16.93 -22.98 19.78
N GLU A 352 -17.60 -24.12 19.69
CA GLU A 352 -18.31 -24.47 18.46
C GLU A 352 -19.45 -23.46 18.23
N GLY A 353 -19.50 -22.91 17.02
CA GLY A 353 -20.52 -21.96 16.59
C GLY A 353 -20.64 -21.94 15.08
N VAL A 354 -21.76 -21.42 14.59
CA VAL A 354 -22.01 -21.32 13.14
C VAL A 354 -21.07 -20.30 12.49
N ILE A 355 -20.59 -20.63 11.29
CA ILE A 355 -19.90 -19.68 10.42
C ILE A 355 -20.88 -19.29 9.32
N VAL A 356 -21.12 -17.99 9.14
CA VAL A 356 -22.08 -17.44 8.18
C VAL A 356 -21.38 -16.53 7.17
N ARG A 357 -22.04 -16.33 6.03
CA ARG A 357 -21.59 -15.45 4.95
C ARG A 357 -22.78 -14.82 4.25
N PHE A 358 -22.53 -13.73 3.55
CA PHE A 358 -23.42 -13.30 2.46
C PHE A 358 -23.29 -14.27 1.29
N SER A 359 -24.42 -14.70 0.74
CA SER A 359 -24.46 -15.61 -0.40
C SER A 359 -23.99 -14.90 -1.67
N GLU A 360 -23.05 -15.51 -2.36
CA GLU A 360 -22.43 -14.96 -3.58
C GLU A 360 -23.13 -15.47 -4.85
N THR A 361 -24.18 -16.29 -4.70
CA THR A 361 -24.84 -16.97 -5.82
C THR A 361 -25.36 -15.98 -6.86
N GLY A 362 -26.02 -14.91 -6.41
CA GLY A 362 -26.54 -13.89 -7.31
C GLY A 362 -25.45 -13.05 -7.97
N PHE A 363 -24.33 -12.80 -7.27
CA PHE A 363 -23.16 -12.12 -7.82
C PHE A 363 -22.50 -12.93 -8.94
N TRP A 364 -22.25 -14.22 -8.72
CA TRP A 364 -21.61 -15.07 -9.72
C TRP A 364 -22.52 -15.38 -10.91
N ALA A 365 -23.84 -15.51 -10.70
CA ALA A 365 -24.81 -15.65 -11.79
C ALA A 365 -24.77 -14.44 -12.74
N ASP A 366 -24.65 -13.24 -12.20
CA ASP A 366 -24.54 -11.99 -12.95
C ASP A 366 -23.20 -11.86 -13.68
N VAL A 367 -22.08 -12.24 -13.05
CA VAL A 367 -20.76 -12.34 -13.70
C VAL A 367 -20.81 -13.28 -14.91
N LYS A 368 -21.41 -14.47 -14.76
CA LYS A 368 -21.55 -15.45 -15.83
C LYS A 368 -22.35 -14.91 -17.01
N LYS A 369 -23.48 -14.24 -16.74
CA LYS A 369 -24.31 -13.62 -17.79
C LYS A 369 -23.49 -12.61 -18.61
N ARG A 370 -22.72 -11.75 -17.95
CA ARG A 370 -21.84 -10.78 -18.62
C ARG A 370 -20.72 -11.40 -19.45
N LEU A 371 -20.17 -12.54 -19.03
CA LEU A 371 -19.14 -13.25 -19.79
C LEU A 371 -19.71 -13.97 -21.02
N GLY A 372 -21.00 -14.35 -21.00
CA GLY A 372 -21.71 -14.99 -22.12
C GLY A 372 -22.16 -14.02 -23.22
N ASP A 373 -22.40 -12.74 -22.90
CA ASP A 373 -22.75 -11.69 -23.87
C ASP A 373 -21.48 -11.17 -24.61
N MET A 374 -20.90 -12.01 -25.48
CA MET A 374 -19.74 -11.63 -26.31
C MET A 374 -20.08 -10.71 -27.50
N GLU A 375 -21.33 -10.28 -27.70
CA GLU A 375 -21.76 -9.35 -28.77
C GLU A 375 -21.95 -7.90 -28.28
N GLY A 376 -21.02 -7.40 -27.48
CA GLY A 376 -20.63 -5.98 -27.54
C GLY A 376 -21.64 -4.93 -27.04
N ASN A 377 -22.72 -5.28 -26.33
CA ASN A 377 -23.62 -4.28 -25.74
C ASN A 377 -23.52 -4.24 -24.21
N PRO A 378 -22.73 -3.31 -23.62
CA PRO A 378 -22.64 -3.14 -22.17
C PRO A 378 -23.83 -2.33 -21.67
N ILE A 379 -25.07 -2.80 -21.88
CA ILE A 379 -26.21 -2.24 -21.15
C ILE A 379 -26.17 -2.83 -19.75
N ALA A 380 -25.43 -2.12 -18.89
CA ALA A 380 -25.25 -2.35 -17.48
C ALA A 380 -26.57 -2.15 -16.71
N HIS A 381 -27.52 -3.08 -16.85
CA HIS A 381 -28.42 -3.33 -15.73
C HIS A 381 -27.65 -4.20 -14.74
N VAL A 382 -27.14 -3.58 -13.67
CA VAL A 382 -26.71 -4.32 -12.49
C VAL A 382 -27.94 -5.11 -12.03
N ASN A 383 -27.90 -6.43 -12.20
CA ASN A 383 -29.00 -7.25 -11.72
C ASN A 383 -29.08 -7.08 -10.20
N ASN A 384 -30.26 -6.74 -9.67
CA ASN A 384 -30.46 -6.58 -8.22
C ASN A 384 -30.00 -7.82 -7.44
N SER A 385 -30.01 -9.01 -8.07
CA SER A 385 -29.49 -10.25 -7.48
C SER A 385 -27.99 -10.22 -7.17
N ALA A 386 -27.20 -9.37 -7.82
CA ALA A 386 -25.76 -9.22 -7.56
C ALA A 386 -25.44 -8.21 -6.45
N ASN A 387 -26.45 -7.46 -5.97
CA ASN A 387 -26.28 -6.48 -4.91
C ASN A 387 -26.22 -7.17 -3.53
N TYR A 388 -25.34 -6.69 -2.65
CA TYR A 388 -25.20 -7.21 -1.28
C TYR A 388 -26.52 -7.13 -0.48
N ARG A 389 -27.41 -6.17 -0.77
CA ARG A 389 -28.72 -6.04 -0.13
C ARG A 389 -29.69 -7.19 -0.44
N SER A 390 -29.44 -7.90 -1.55
CA SER A 390 -30.21 -9.07 -1.96
C SER A 390 -29.54 -10.38 -1.53
N ALA A 391 -28.36 -10.32 -0.91
CA ALA A 391 -27.60 -11.51 -0.56
C ALA A 391 -28.19 -12.17 0.69
N GLU A 392 -28.64 -13.40 0.54
CA GLU A 392 -29.07 -14.23 1.67
C GLU A 392 -27.89 -14.51 2.61
N VAL A 393 -28.15 -14.55 3.91
CA VAL A 393 -27.16 -15.02 4.88
C VAL A 393 -27.24 -16.53 4.99
N ARG A 394 -26.16 -17.22 4.60
CA ARG A 394 -26.09 -18.69 4.56
C ARG A 394 -24.99 -19.22 5.49
N PRO A 395 -25.21 -20.35 6.18
CA PRO A 395 -24.16 -21.01 6.96
C PRO A 395 -23.21 -21.79 6.04
N PHE A 396 -21.96 -21.96 6.49
CA PHE A 396 -21.15 -23.08 6.02
C PHE A 396 -21.69 -24.39 6.61
N LYS A 397 -21.52 -25.48 5.84
CA LYS A 397 -22.00 -26.82 6.25
C LYS A 397 -23.50 -26.85 6.57
N GLU A 398 -24.32 -26.14 5.79
CA GLU A 398 -25.78 -26.02 5.97
C GLU A 398 -26.49 -27.34 6.32
N LYS A 399 -26.26 -28.42 5.56
CA LYS A 399 -26.84 -29.75 5.84
C LYS A 399 -26.50 -30.30 7.24
N GLN A 400 -25.36 -29.92 7.82
CA GLN A 400 -24.94 -30.32 9.18
C GLN A 400 -25.53 -29.39 10.23
N VAL A 401 -25.52 -28.08 9.97
CA VAL A 401 -26.14 -27.07 10.85
C VAL A 401 -27.63 -27.36 11.06
N LEU A 402 -28.38 -27.62 9.99
CA LEU A 402 -29.82 -27.90 10.04
C LEU A 402 -30.20 -29.19 10.77
N LYS A 403 -29.23 -30.07 11.06
CA LYS A 403 -29.47 -31.31 11.84
C LYS A 403 -29.29 -31.11 13.35
N ASN A 404 -28.75 -29.98 13.78
CA ASN A 404 -28.49 -29.68 15.19
C ASN A 404 -29.36 -28.48 15.61
N PRO A 405 -30.40 -28.68 16.46
CA PRO A 405 -31.30 -27.61 16.89
C PRO A 405 -30.58 -26.40 17.53
N VAL A 406 -29.49 -26.63 18.26
CA VAL A 406 -28.71 -25.54 18.88
C VAL A 406 -28.02 -24.70 17.79
N LEU A 407 -27.43 -25.35 16.78
CA LEU A 407 -26.79 -24.64 15.67
C LEU A 407 -27.82 -23.93 14.77
N VAL A 408 -29.04 -24.45 14.66
CA VAL A 408 -30.15 -23.76 13.97
C VAL A 408 -30.49 -22.45 14.69
N GLN A 409 -30.65 -22.47 16.01
CA GLN A 409 -30.94 -21.26 16.78
C GLN A 409 -29.80 -20.22 16.69
N GLN A 410 -28.54 -20.69 16.72
CA GLN A 410 -27.38 -19.82 16.50
C GLN A 410 -27.39 -19.22 15.09
N LEU A 411 -27.75 -20.00 14.06
CA LEU A 411 -27.89 -19.52 12.70
C LEU A 411 -28.96 -18.43 12.59
N GLU A 412 -30.14 -18.66 13.14
CA GLU A 412 -31.23 -17.66 13.13
C GLU A 412 -30.78 -16.34 13.77
N THR A 413 -30.07 -16.43 14.90
CA THR A 413 -29.53 -15.26 15.59
C THR A 413 -28.48 -14.53 14.74
N ALA A 414 -27.52 -15.26 14.16
CA ALA A 414 -26.51 -14.69 13.27
C ALA A 414 -27.12 -14.06 12.01
N GLN A 415 -28.20 -14.64 11.47
CA GLN A 415 -28.95 -14.09 10.35
C GLN A 415 -29.62 -12.77 10.72
N ASN A 416 -30.32 -12.72 11.86
CA ASN A 416 -30.97 -11.50 12.34
C ASN A 416 -29.96 -10.37 12.56
N LEU A 417 -28.80 -10.67 13.18
CA LEU A 417 -27.71 -9.72 13.36
C LEU A 417 -27.19 -9.14 12.03
N LEU A 418 -26.99 -9.98 11.01
CA LEU A 418 -26.54 -9.50 9.70
C LEU A 418 -27.64 -8.76 8.92
N VAL A 419 -28.92 -9.13 9.11
CA VAL A 419 -30.05 -8.36 8.55
C VAL A 419 -30.10 -6.97 9.18
N ASP A 420 -29.99 -6.87 10.51
CA ASP A 420 -29.92 -5.59 11.23
C ASP A 420 -28.74 -4.73 10.74
N TYR A 421 -27.60 -5.35 10.43
CA TYR A 421 -26.44 -4.65 9.86
C TYR A 421 -26.72 -4.10 8.46
N ILE A 422 -27.28 -4.90 7.55
CA ILE A 422 -27.58 -4.47 6.18
C ILE A 422 -28.69 -3.41 6.15
N GLN A 423 -29.69 -3.54 7.03
CA GLN A 423 -30.80 -2.59 7.16
C GLN A 423 -30.44 -1.37 8.00
N ARG A 424 -29.30 -1.40 8.72
CA ARG A 424 -28.86 -0.37 9.66
C ARG A 424 -29.84 -0.15 10.82
N ASN A 425 -30.49 -1.22 11.27
CA ASN A 425 -31.41 -1.17 12.41
C ASN A 425 -30.66 -1.07 13.75
N ARG A 426 -29.39 -1.48 13.80
CA ARG A 426 -28.53 -1.43 14.99
C ARG A 426 -27.12 -1.01 14.62
N PRO A 427 -26.43 -0.27 15.51
CA PRO A 427 -25.06 0.12 15.27
C PRO A 427 -24.13 -1.12 15.25
N PRO A 428 -23.08 -1.10 14.41
CA PRO A 428 -22.11 -2.19 14.29
C PRO A 428 -21.56 -2.74 15.62
N HIS A 429 -21.30 -1.91 16.64
CA HIS A 429 -20.77 -2.36 17.93
C HIS A 429 -21.74 -3.23 18.74
N GLU A 430 -23.04 -3.19 18.46
CA GLU A 430 -24.03 -4.11 19.05
C GLU A 430 -24.08 -5.45 18.33
N ILE A 431 -23.67 -5.49 17.06
CA ILE A 431 -23.78 -6.65 16.17
C ILE A 431 -22.49 -7.49 16.16
N PHE A 432 -21.36 -6.80 16.10
CA PHE A 432 -20.03 -7.40 15.95
C PHE A 432 -19.23 -7.25 17.24
N ASP A 433 -18.28 -8.17 17.44
CA ASP A 433 -17.21 -7.94 18.40
C ASP A 433 -16.34 -6.78 17.91
N THR A 434 -16.49 -5.62 18.56
CA THR A 434 -15.86 -4.37 18.15
C THR A 434 -14.34 -4.46 18.19
N GLU A 435 -13.77 -5.13 19.18
CA GLU A 435 -12.32 -5.24 19.32
C GLU A 435 -11.75 -6.07 18.16
N LYS A 436 -12.34 -7.24 17.89
CA LYS A 436 -11.87 -8.13 16.82
C LYS A 436 -12.07 -7.50 15.44
N MET A 437 -13.22 -6.84 15.23
CA MET A 437 -13.50 -6.17 13.97
C MET A 437 -12.56 -4.99 13.73
N ALA A 438 -12.31 -4.16 14.74
CA ALA A 438 -11.41 -3.01 14.62
C ALA A 438 -9.97 -3.44 14.30
N LYS A 439 -9.48 -4.51 14.96
CA LYS A 439 -8.16 -5.10 14.67
C LYS A 439 -8.09 -5.65 13.25
N TYR A 440 -9.11 -6.39 12.83
CA TYR A 440 -9.21 -6.94 11.48
C TYR A 440 -9.12 -5.85 10.40
N PHE A 441 -9.90 -4.78 10.52
CA PHE A 441 -9.89 -3.66 9.57
C PHE A 441 -8.57 -2.89 9.59
N ALA A 442 -8.00 -2.61 10.77
CA ALA A 442 -6.72 -1.90 10.88
C ALA A 442 -5.57 -2.68 10.22
N ILE A 443 -5.48 -3.99 10.46
CA ILE A 443 -4.49 -4.87 9.81
C ILE A 443 -4.70 -4.89 8.29
N CYS A 444 -5.96 -4.92 7.83
CA CYS A 444 -6.26 -4.89 6.40
C CYS A 444 -5.77 -3.59 5.74
N ASP A 445 -5.99 -2.43 6.35
CA ASP A 445 -5.45 -1.18 5.81
C ASP A 445 -3.92 -1.17 5.84
N LEU A 446 -3.29 -1.55 6.96
CA LEU A 446 -1.83 -1.52 7.13
C LEU A 446 -1.06 -2.40 6.13
N LEU A 447 -1.68 -3.48 5.62
CA LEU A 447 -1.09 -4.35 4.59
C LEU A 447 -1.63 -4.14 3.17
N HIS A 448 -2.59 -3.24 3.00
CA HIS A 448 -3.39 -3.06 1.78
C HIS A 448 -4.10 -4.36 1.35
N ALA A 449 -4.78 -5.00 2.29
CA ALA A 449 -5.49 -6.26 2.10
C ALA A 449 -6.99 -6.06 1.83
N GLN A 450 -7.36 -5.03 1.05
CA GLN A 450 -8.76 -4.61 0.88
C GLN A 450 -9.67 -5.69 0.28
N HIS A 451 -9.11 -6.67 -0.42
CA HIS A 451 -9.89 -7.77 -0.96
C HIS A 451 -10.61 -8.58 0.14
N SER A 452 -10.02 -8.67 1.34
CA SER A 452 -10.59 -9.41 2.47
C SER A 452 -11.91 -8.79 2.95
N VAL A 453 -12.03 -7.46 2.90
CA VAL A 453 -13.21 -6.72 3.40
C VAL A 453 -14.32 -6.56 2.35
N ALA A 454 -14.13 -7.04 1.12
CA ALA A 454 -15.19 -7.00 0.13
C ALA A 454 -16.41 -7.79 0.65
N TRP A 455 -17.63 -7.26 0.47
CA TRP A 455 -18.84 -7.85 1.08
C TRP A 455 -19.02 -9.35 0.78
N HIS A 456 -18.64 -9.77 -0.43
CA HIS A 456 -18.73 -11.16 -0.87
C HIS A 456 -17.62 -12.02 -0.29
N ASN A 457 -16.50 -11.45 0.18
CA ASN A 457 -15.42 -12.17 0.86
C ASN A 457 -15.55 -12.16 2.37
N MET A 458 -16.31 -11.26 2.98
CA MET A 458 -16.50 -11.26 4.44
C MET A 458 -17.12 -12.58 4.92
N ARG A 459 -16.54 -13.15 5.98
CA ARG A 459 -17.02 -14.35 6.66
C ARG A 459 -17.07 -14.05 8.15
N PHE A 460 -18.10 -14.55 8.81
CA PHE A 460 -18.32 -14.28 10.22
C PHE A 460 -18.51 -15.56 10.99
N TYR A 461 -17.80 -15.69 12.10
CA TYR A 461 -18.09 -16.68 13.12
C TYR A 461 -19.06 -16.06 14.12
N PHE A 462 -20.15 -16.75 14.42
CA PHE A 462 -21.04 -16.36 15.50
C PHE A 462 -20.49 -16.91 16.81
N ASN A 463 -20.09 -16.01 17.71
CA ASN A 463 -19.65 -16.36 19.05
C ASN A 463 -20.88 -16.55 19.96
N PRO A 464 -21.23 -17.79 20.35
CA PRO A 464 -22.44 -18.06 21.12
C PRO A 464 -22.34 -17.61 22.59
N VAL A 465 -21.14 -17.29 23.08
CA VAL A 465 -20.92 -16.81 24.45
C VAL A 465 -21.21 -15.31 24.54
N LEU A 466 -20.75 -14.54 23.55
CA LEU A 466 -20.94 -13.09 23.50
C LEU A 466 -22.22 -12.67 22.76
N ASN A 467 -22.84 -13.60 22.03
CA ASN A 467 -23.97 -13.34 21.15
C ASN A 467 -23.67 -12.27 20.08
N LYS A 468 -22.45 -12.31 19.54
CA LYS A 468 -21.91 -11.35 18.56
C LYS A 468 -21.16 -12.06 17.43
N LEU A 469 -20.97 -11.35 16.31
CA LEU A 469 -20.23 -11.82 15.15
C LEU A 469 -18.75 -11.39 15.23
N GLU A 470 -17.83 -12.34 15.04
CA GLU A 470 -16.39 -12.09 14.86
C GLU A 470 -16.01 -12.19 13.37
N PRO A 471 -15.11 -11.34 12.86
CA PRO A 471 -14.58 -11.50 11.49
C PRO A 471 -13.71 -12.74 11.38
N ILE A 472 -13.65 -13.33 10.19
CA ILE A 472 -12.64 -14.32 9.83
C ILE A 472 -11.73 -13.71 8.76
N GLY A 473 -10.46 -13.47 9.09
CA GLY A 473 -9.50 -12.87 8.16
C GLY A 473 -8.92 -13.90 7.17
N PHE A 474 -9.04 -13.64 5.87
CA PHE A 474 -8.46 -14.42 4.77
C PHE A 474 -8.56 -13.67 3.43
N ASP A 475 -7.85 -14.12 2.41
CA ASP A 475 -7.89 -13.66 1.01
C ASP A 475 -7.60 -12.17 0.85
N GLY A 476 -6.51 -11.72 1.48
CA GLY A 476 -6.19 -10.31 1.66
C GLY A 476 -5.12 -9.80 0.69
N PHE A 477 -5.55 -9.08 -0.35
CA PHE A 477 -4.62 -8.43 -1.28
C PHE A 477 -5.14 -7.08 -1.82
N PRO A 478 -4.26 -6.26 -2.42
CA PRO A 478 -4.66 -4.96 -2.93
C PRO A 478 -5.65 -5.09 -4.08
N THR A 479 -6.87 -4.56 -3.89
CA THR A 479 -7.91 -4.55 -4.95
C THR A 479 -7.83 -3.29 -5.82
N TYR A 480 -7.22 -2.22 -5.31
CA TYR A 480 -7.12 -0.94 -6.00
C TYR A 480 -5.67 -0.60 -6.32
N LYS A 481 -5.45 0.12 -7.44
CA LYS A 481 -4.13 0.64 -7.83
C LYS A 481 -3.66 1.83 -6.97
N TYR A 482 -4.47 2.26 -6.01
CA TYR A 482 -4.23 3.44 -5.19
C TYR A 482 -4.11 3.01 -3.72
N PRO A 483 -2.91 2.58 -3.30
CA PRO A 483 -2.73 1.90 -2.02
C PRO A 483 -2.87 2.79 -0.77
N PHE A 484 -3.00 4.12 -0.91
CA PHE A 484 -2.85 5.05 0.22
C PHE A 484 -4.17 5.59 0.82
N LEU A 485 -5.33 5.21 0.30
CA LEU A 485 -6.62 5.67 0.85
C LEU A 485 -7.06 4.72 1.95
N LEU A 486 -7.26 5.25 3.16
CA LEU A 486 -7.82 4.49 4.28
C LEU A 486 -9.29 4.21 4.04
N MET A 487 -9.78 3.07 4.52
CA MET A 487 -11.21 2.76 4.45
C MET A 487 -12.07 3.75 5.25
N SER A 488 -11.51 4.39 6.28
CA SER A 488 -12.17 5.39 7.12
C SER A 488 -12.07 6.82 6.60
N GLU A 489 -11.52 7.07 5.41
CA GLU A 489 -11.37 8.42 4.89
C GLU A 489 -12.73 9.09 4.67
N GLY A 490 -12.94 10.26 5.28
CA GLY A 490 -14.24 10.95 5.27
C GLY A 490 -15.26 10.38 6.26
N ALA A 491 -14.88 9.46 7.15
CA ALA A 491 -15.76 8.98 8.22
C ALA A 491 -16.48 10.12 8.96
N LEU A 492 -17.78 9.90 9.25
CA LEU A 492 -18.70 10.85 9.89
C LEU A 492 -19.06 12.11 9.08
N SER A 493 -18.46 12.35 7.92
CA SER A 493 -18.82 13.50 7.06
C SER A 493 -20.17 13.29 6.39
N SER A 494 -20.96 14.36 6.27
CA SER A 494 -22.20 14.37 5.48
C SER A 494 -21.98 14.09 3.99
N HIS A 495 -20.75 14.30 3.49
CA HIS A 495 -20.33 14.03 2.12
C HIS A 495 -19.74 12.62 1.93
N PHE A 496 -19.61 11.86 3.01
CA PHE A 496 -19.21 10.46 2.94
C PHE A 496 -20.33 9.67 2.26
N LYS A 497 -20.08 9.20 1.03
CA LYS A 497 -21.05 8.35 0.33
C LYS A 497 -21.11 6.99 1.02
N GLU A 498 -22.08 6.82 1.91
CA GLU A 498 -22.38 5.56 2.59
C GLU A 498 -23.04 4.48 1.69
N ASN A 499 -23.22 4.76 0.39
CA ASN A 499 -24.28 4.13 -0.39
C ASN A 499 -23.84 2.89 -1.20
N GLU A 500 -22.57 2.51 -1.21
CA GLU A 500 -22.09 1.53 -2.20
C GLU A 500 -21.57 0.21 -1.60
N ALA A 501 -21.04 0.18 -0.38
CA ALA A 501 -20.59 -1.06 0.27
C ALA A 501 -20.98 -1.11 1.76
N PRO A 502 -21.42 -2.27 2.29
CA PRO A 502 -21.87 -2.39 3.67
C PRO A 502 -20.78 -1.99 4.67
N ILE A 503 -19.50 -2.20 4.34
CA ILE A 503 -18.36 -1.85 5.19
C ILE A 503 -18.32 -0.38 5.63
N GLN A 504 -18.91 0.54 4.85
CA GLN A 504 -18.92 1.95 5.18
C GLN A 504 -19.74 2.24 6.45
N TYR A 505 -20.71 1.40 6.77
CA TYR A 505 -21.54 1.56 7.95
C TYR A 505 -20.73 1.41 9.25
N PHE A 506 -19.66 0.60 9.26
CA PHE A 506 -18.73 0.55 10.39
C PHE A 506 -18.14 1.91 10.74
N PHE A 507 -17.78 2.72 9.74
CA PHE A 507 -17.16 4.03 9.95
C PHE A 507 -18.16 5.15 10.32
N SER A 508 -19.45 4.82 10.41
CA SER A 508 -20.47 5.70 11.02
C SER A 508 -20.61 5.48 12.53
N ASP A 509 -20.08 4.36 13.06
CA ASP A 509 -20.14 4.00 14.47
C ASP A 509 -18.90 4.50 15.22
N THR A 510 -19.07 5.50 16.06
CA THR A 510 -17.96 6.13 16.79
C THR A 510 -17.26 5.18 17.77
N THR A 511 -17.96 4.18 18.32
CA THR A 511 -17.36 3.16 19.19
C THR A 511 -16.40 2.27 18.41
N PHE A 512 -16.82 1.79 17.25
CA PHE A 512 -15.94 1.03 16.34
C PHE A 512 -14.79 1.90 15.83
N LEU A 513 -15.10 3.11 15.35
CA LEU A 513 -14.14 4.00 14.71
C LEU A 513 -13.01 4.39 15.66
N LYS A 514 -13.33 4.67 16.93
CA LYS A 514 -12.33 4.93 17.97
C LYS A 514 -11.37 3.77 18.17
N GLN A 515 -11.88 2.53 18.24
CA GLN A 515 -11.03 1.35 18.43
C GLN A 515 -10.20 1.04 17.17
N TYR A 516 -10.77 1.22 15.98
CA TYR A 516 -10.06 1.04 14.71
C TYR A 516 -8.92 2.04 14.55
N ILE A 517 -9.14 3.33 14.83
CA ILE A 517 -8.10 4.36 14.74
C ILE A 517 -7.02 4.12 15.80
N TYR A 518 -7.40 3.76 17.03
CA TYR A 518 -6.44 3.36 18.06
C TYR A 518 -5.51 2.25 17.55
N ASN A 519 -6.08 1.18 16.98
CA ASN A 519 -5.30 0.07 16.42
C ASN A 519 -4.43 0.51 15.24
N LEU A 520 -4.89 1.43 14.36
CA LEU A 520 -4.05 1.99 13.29
C LEU A 520 -2.80 2.68 13.84
N PHE A 521 -2.95 3.50 14.88
CA PHE A 521 -1.81 4.17 15.50
C PHE A 521 -0.88 3.17 16.18
N TYR A 522 -1.43 2.28 17.01
CA TYR A 522 -0.66 1.29 17.77
C TYR A 522 0.08 0.31 16.87
N PHE A 523 -0.61 -0.32 15.92
CA PHE A 523 -0.03 -1.30 14.99
C PHE A 523 0.94 -0.70 13.97
N SER A 524 0.95 0.63 13.83
CA SER A 524 1.92 1.32 12.98
C SER A 524 3.14 1.86 13.73
N GLU A 525 3.17 1.77 15.07
CA GLU A 525 4.34 2.18 15.87
C GLU A 525 5.58 1.40 15.45
N LYS A 526 6.72 2.09 15.41
CA LYS A 526 7.98 1.49 14.94
C LYS A 526 8.35 0.30 15.81
N GLU A 527 8.18 0.43 17.13
CA GLU A 527 8.46 -0.58 18.14
C GLU A 527 7.57 -1.82 17.93
N TYR A 528 6.26 -1.61 17.67
CA TYR A 528 5.34 -2.70 17.37
C TYR A 528 5.72 -3.41 16.07
N VAL A 529 5.96 -2.67 15.00
CA VAL A 529 6.30 -3.22 13.67
C VAL A 529 7.61 -4.00 13.70
N ASP A 530 8.64 -3.45 14.35
CA ASP A 530 9.93 -4.14 14.48
C ASP A 530 9.77 -5.42 15.30
N SER A 531 9.03 -5.39 16.41
CA SER A 531 8.73 -6.59 17.23
C SER A 531 7.94 -7.65 16.46
N LEU A 532 6.91 -7.24 15.70
CA LEU A 532 6.14 -8.12 14.84
C LEU A 532 7.04 -8.80 13.80
N LEU A 533 7.86 -8.02 13.09
CA LEU A 533 8.71 -8.56 12.03
C LEU A 533 9.85 -9.41 12.57
N GLU A 534 10.40 -9.09 13.75
CA GLU A 534 11.37 -9.93 14.45
C GLU A 534 10.75 -11.28 14.81
N LYS A 535 9.55 -11.28 15.40
CA LYS A 535 8.80 -12.50 15.74
C LYS A 535 8.49 -13.38 14.53
N LEU A 536 8.29 -12.78 13.35
CA LEU A 536 7.99 -13.49 12.11
C LEU A 536 9.24 -13.87 11.30
N ASP A 537 10.41 -13.29 11.58
CA ASP A 537 11.57 -13.29 10.68
C ASP A 537 12.06 -14.70 10.31
N GLY A 538 12.26 -15.56 11.31
CA GLY A 538 12.70 -16.95 11.09
C GLY A 538 11.70 -17.71 10.22
N GLY A 539 10.42 -17.64 10.56
CA GLY A 539 9.34 -18.30 9.81
C GLY A 539 9.15 -17.73 8.41
N MET A 540 9.36 -16.43 8.20
CA MET A 540 9.31 -15.80 6.89
C MET A 540 10.47 -16.23 6.01
N THR A 541 11.70 -16.23 6.55
CA THR A 541 12.92 -16.55 5.80
C THR A 541 12.88 -17.97 5.26
N GLU A 542 12.49 -18.95 6.08
CA GLU A 542 12.43 -20.35 5.67
C GLU A 542 11.36 -20.59 4.59
N ARG A 543 10.20 -19.91 4.68
CA ARG A 543 9.12 -19.98 3.68
C ARG A 543 9.50 -19.25 2.40
N PHE A 544 10.20 -18.13 2.49
CA PHE A 544 10.75 -17.42 1.34
C PHE A 544 11.76 -18.29 0.58
N ASP A 545 12.71 -18.90 1.30
CA ASP A 545 13.67 -19.85 0.73
C ASP A 545 12.96 -21.05 0.09
N PHE A 546 11.82 -21.51 0.64
CA PHE A 546 11.02 -22.58 0.04
C PHE A 546 10.27 -22.15 -1.23
N LEU A 547 9.62 -20.98 -1.20
CA LEU A 547 8.87 -20.43 -2.34
C LEU A 547 9.79 -20.16 -3.54
N THR A 548 10.98 -19.61 -3.31
CA THR A 548 11.95 -19.26 -4.36
C THR A 548 12.56 -20.46 -5.06
N LYS A 549 12.39 -21.69 -4.54
CA LYS A 549 12.75 -22.94 -5.23
C LYS A 549 12.00 -23.12 -6.55
N GLU A 550 10.80 -22.57 -6.66
CA GLU A 550 10.00 -22.55 -7.89
C GLU A 550 9.83 -21.13 -8.43
N PHE A 551 9.60 -20.14 -7.56
CA PHE A 551 9.29 -18.76 -7.96
C PHE A 551 10.54 -17.87 -7.86
N GLN A 552 11.52 -18.08 -8.73
CA GLN A 552 12.85 -17.42 -8.66
C GLN A 552 12.82 -15.88 -8.72
N ASN A 553 11.80 -15.28 -9.34
CA ASN A 553 11.63 -13.83 -9.43
C ASN A 553 10.85 -13.23 -8.24
N TYR A 554 10.41 -14.04 -7.28
CA TYR A 554 9.70 -13.57 -6.09
C TYR A 554 10.66 -12.89 -5.12
N THR A 555 10.28 -11.72 -4.61
CA THR A 555 11.06 -10.95 -3.65
C THR A 555 10.45 -11.02 -2.25
N SER A 556 11.30 -10.92 -1.22
CA SER A 556 10.84 -10.94 0.16
C SER A 556 9.93 -9.73 0.44
N PRO A 557 8.78 -9.92 1.11
CA PRO A 557 7.84 -8.83 1.39
C PRO A 557 8.24 -7.97 2.60
N LYS A 558 9.26 -8.34 3.36
CA LYS A 558 9.60 -7.70 4.65
C LYS A 558 9.77 -6.18 4.55
N GLU A 559 10.59 -5.71 3.63
CA GLU A 559 10.81 -4.26 3.42
C GLU A 559 9.58 -3.56 2.83
N ALA A 560 8.85 -4.25 1.94
CA ALA A 560 7.61 -3.71 1.39
C ALA A 560 6.55 -3.49 2.48
N ILE A 561 6.44 -4.40 3.45
CA ILE A 561 5.54 -4.29 4.60
C ILE A 561 5.90 -3.06 5.45
N LYS A 562 7.19 -2.90 5.80
CA LYS A 562 7.67 -1.72 6.56
C LYS A 562 7.32 -0.41 5.86
N LEU A 563 7.58 -0.34 4.55
CA LEU A 563 7.30 0.86 3.75
C LEU A 563 5.81 1.18 3.68
N LYS A 564 4.94 0.18 3.51
CA LYS A 564 3.47 0.36 3.53
C LYS A 564 2.99 0.94 4.86
N ILE A 565 3.38 0.30 5.97
CA ILE A 565 2.96 0.70 7.32
C ILE A 565 3.47 2.10 7.65
N SER A 566 4.74 2.40 7.35
CA SER A 566 5.33 3.73 7.54
C SER A 566 4.61 4.80 6.69
N GLY A 567 4.26 4.46 5.45
CA GLY A 567 3.50 5.34 4.57
C GLY A 567 2.14 5.72 5.17
N ILE A 568 1.38 4.73 5.65
CA ILE A 568 0.09 4.96 6.32
C ILE A 568 0.28 5.79 7.59
N ARG A 569 1.26 5.44 8.43
CA ARG A 569 1.55 6.19 9.67
C ARG A 569 1.82 7.66 9.40
N SER A 570 2.64 7.96 8.40
CA SER A 570 2.97 9.34 8.04
C SER A 570 1.75 10.14 7.59
N GLY A 571 0.76 9.47 6.98
CA GLY A 571 -0.49 10.09 6.51
C GLY A 571 -1.56 10.30 7.58
N ILE A 572 -1.49 9.59 8.71
CA ILE A 572 -2.46 9.73 9.82
C ILE A 572 -1.99 10.64 10.95
N LEU A 573 -0.74 11.12 10.91
CA LEU A 573 -0.21 12.04 11.91
C LEU A 573 -0.66 13.50 11.62
N PRO A 574 -1.29 14.20 12.58
CA PRO A 574 -1.70 15.59 12.40
C PRO A 574 -0.56 16.60 12.30
N PHE A 575 -0.82 17.69 11.59
CA PHE A 575 0.07 18.84 11.41
C PHE A 575 -0.38 20.07 12.23
N ASN A 576 -0.74 19.90 13.51
CA ASN A 576 -1.19 21.00 14.40
C ASN A 576 -2.17 21.98 13.68
N ASN A 577 -1.77 23.23 13.44
CA ASN A 577 -2.57 24.29 12.80
C ASN A 577 -3.04 23.98 11.35
N LEU A 578 -2.50 22.93 10.72
CA LEU A 578 -2.85 22.53 9.36
C LEU A 578 -3.91 21.41 9.32
N SER A 579 -4.16 20.75 10.46
CA SER A 579 -5.12 19.64 10.57
C SER A 579 -6.47 20.07 11.16
N LEU A 580 -6.52 21.22 11.83
CA LEU A 580 -7.74 21.86 12.30
C LEU A 580 -7.71 23.33 11.89
N LYS A 581 -8.82 23.87 11.40
CA LYS A 581 -9.02 25.31 11.18
C LYS A 581 -9.88 25.88 12.29
N ALA A 582 -9.51 27.05 12.79
CA ALA A 582 -10.23 27.78 13.83
C ALA A 582 -10.28 29.28 13.46
N PHE A 583 -11.47 29.82 13.26
CA PHE A 583 -11.71 31.21 12.87
C PHE A 583 -12.57 31.93 13.91
N LEU A 584 -12.22 33.16 14.26
CA LEU A 584 -13.07 34.01 15.09
C LEU A 584 -14.26 34.53 14.28
N GLU A 585 -15.48 34.18 14.72
CA GLU A 585 -16.71 34.66 14.07
C GLU A 585 -17.26 35.92 14.72
N LYS A 586 -17.29 35.95 16.06
CA LYS A 586 -17.88 37.05 16.82
C LYS A 586 -17.24 37.17 18.20
N LYS A 587 -16.99 38.41 18.63
CA LYS A 587 -16.63 38.73 20.03
C LYS A 587 -17.89 39.07 20.82
N GLN A 588 -18.05 38.51 22.02
CA GLN A 588 -19.21 38.69 22.90
C GLN A 588 -18.79 38.85 24.37
N GLY A 589 -18.32 40.04 24.74
CA GLY A 589 -17.93 40.31 26.13
C GLY A 589 -16.81 39.38 26.61
N ASP A 590 -17.13 38.53 27.58
CA ASP A 590 -16.20 37.55 28.17
C ASP A 590 -16.06 36.26 27.35
N GLU A 591 -16.88 36.08 26.32
CA GLU A 591 -16.86 34.93 25.43
C GLU A 591 -16.64 35.34 23.98
N ASN A 592 -16.03 34.46 23.21
CA ASN A 592 -15.92 34.55 21.76
C ASN A 592 -16.62 33.35 21.13
N ILE A 593 -17.21 33.56 19.97
CA ILE A 593 -17.66 32.46 19.10
C ILE A 593 -16.59 32.26 18.03
N ILE A 594 -16.08 31.04 17.94
CA ILE A 594 -15.20 30.60 16.87
C ILE A 594 -15.88 29.53 16.02
N ARG A 595 -15.43 29.36 14.78
CA ARG A 595 -15.74 28.21 13.93
C ARG A 595 -14.56 27.29 13.82
N VAL A 596 -14.76 26.01 14.12
CA VAL A 596 -13.75 24.97 14.01
C VAL A 596 -14.11 23.99 12.90
N GLY A 597 -13.13 23.57 12.10
CA GLY A 597 -13.33 22.66 10.98
C GLY A 597 -12.14 21.75 10.76
N ASN A 598 -12.38 20.44 10.65
CA ASN A 598 -11.33 19.44 10.49
C ASN A 598 -10.85 19.37 9.03
N THR A 599 -9.54 19.41 8.84
CA THR A 599 -8.86 19.21 7.54
C THR A 599 -8.03 17.93 7.49
N HIS A 600 -8.02 17.16 8.57
CA HIS A 600 -7.34 15.87 8.70
C HIS A 600 -8.19 14.72 8.16
N SER A 601 -7.55 13.67 7.64
CA SER A 601 -8.19 12.50 7.01
C SER A 601 -8.95 11.59 8.00
N LEU A 602 -8.74 11.79 9.31
CA LEU A 602 -9.41 11.09 10.40
C LEU A 602 -10.22 12.06 11.26
N PRO A 603 -11.30 11.62 11.93
CA PRO A 603 -12.06 12.46 12.84
C PRO A 603 -11.21 12.97 14.00
N ILE A 604 -11.55 14.16 14.49
CA ILE A 604 -10.81 14.85 15.55
C ILE A 604 -11.76 15.24 16.67
N GLU A 605 -11.31 15.09 17.90
CA GLU A 605 -11.99 15.54 19.12
C GLU A 605 -11.35 16.85 19.59
N VAL A 606 -12.09 17.96 19.55
CA VAL A 606 -11.68 19.22 20.20
C VAL A 606 -11.93 19.07 21.69
N ILE A 607 -10.91 19.30 22.51
CA ILE A 607 -10.93 19.00 23.95
C ILE A 607 -10.89 20.25 24.84
N GLY A 608 -10.48 21.41 24.31
CA GLY A 608 -10.33 22.63 25.09
C GLY A 608 -9.68 23.77 24.32
N THR A 609 -9.50 24.90 25.00
CA THR A 609 -8.82 26.09 24.49
C THR A 609 -7.80 26.63 25.49
N GLY A 610 -6.96 27.56 25.04
CA GLY A 610 -5.99 28.20 25.92
C GLY A 610 -5.32 29.42 25.30
N PHE A 611 -4.67 30.20 26.16
CA PHE A 611 -3.91 31.39 25.75
C PHE A 611 -2.54 31.03 25.17
N GLN A 612 -1.90 29.98 25.70
CA GLN A 612 -0.59 29.49 25.27
C GLN A 612 -0.74 28.25 24.39
N LYS A 613 0.29 27.95 23.59
CA LYS A 613 0.23 26.91 22.55
C LYS A 613 0.27 25.48 23.12
N GLU A 614 0.85 25.29 24.30
CA GLU A 614 1.09 23.99 24.92
C GLU A 614 0.28 23.77 26.20
N THR A 615 -0.55 24.73 26.60
CA THR A 615 -1.31 24.67 27.86
C THR A 615 -2.79 24.87 27.58
N ILE A 616 -3.60 23.87 27.92
CA ILE A 616 -5.05 23.97 27.92
C ILE A 616 -5.45 24.76 29.19
N SER A 617 -6.07 25.92 29.00
CA SER A 617 -6.56 26.74 30.11
C SER A 617 -8.01 26.40 30.42
N ASP A 618 -8.81 26.15 29.38
CA ASP A 618 -10.24 25.89 29.48
C ASP A 618 -10.57 24.56 28.80
N TYR A 619 -10.85 23.52 29.59
CA TYR A 619 -11.31 22.24 29.05
C TYR A 619 -12.79 22.33 28.70
N LEU A 620 -13.18 21.73 27.58
CA LEU A 620 -14.60 21.54 27.27
C LEU A 620 -15.19 20.48 28.21
N GLU A 621 -16.40 20.71 28.72
CA GLU A 621 -17.11 19.70 29.53
C GLU A 621 -17.29 18.38 28.76
N LYS A 622 -17.52 18.48 27.45
CA LYS A 622 -17.59 17.37 26.50
C LYS A 622 -16.78 17.70 25.26
N PRO A 623 -15.88 16.81 24.81
CA PRO A 623 -15.18 17.02 23.55
C PRO A 623 -16.14 17.16 22.37
N ILE A 624 -15.81 18.01 21.42
CA ILE A 624 -16.57 18.19 20.17
C ILE A 624 -15.93 17.31 19.10
N LEU A 625 -16.70 16.35 18.58
CA LEU A 625 -16.26 15.48 17.51
C LEU A 625 -16.48 16.15 16.15
N LEU A 626 -15.40 16.37 15.43
CA LEU A 626 -15.40 16.90 14.08
C LEU A 626 -15.18 15.75 13.09
N PRO A 627 -16.00 15.65 12.02
CA PRO A 627 -15.89 14.58 11.04
C PRO A 627 -14.57 14.61 10.29
N ALA A 628 -14.14 13.47 9.74
CA ALA A 628 -12.94 13.41 8.91
C ALA A 628 -13.11 14.26 7.64
N TYR A 629 -12.01 14.85 7.18
CA TYR A 629 -12.01 15.61 5.94
C TYR A 629 -12.16 14.70 4.72
N THR A 630 -13.23 14.92 3.95
CA THR A 630 -13.52 14.12 2.75
C THR A 630 -12.73 14.63 1.55
N THR A 631 -11.70 13.89 1.14
CA THR A 631 -11.21 14.02 -0.23
C THR A 631 -12.17 13.29 -1.16
N SER A 632 -12.45 13.82 -2.35
CA SER A 632 -13.32 13.13 -3.30
C SER A 632 -12.77 11.73 -3.51
N PRO A 633 -13.60 10.70 -3.29
CA PRO A 633 -13.23 9.37 -3.70
C PRO A 633 -12.95 9.45 -5.20
N PHE A 634 -11.83 8.88 -5.67
CA PHE A 634 -11.51 8.73 -7.09
C PHE A 634 -12.55 7.87 -7.87
N TYR A 635 -13.66 7.51 -7.22
CA TYR A 635 -14.85 6.86 -7.76
C TYR A 635 -15.75 7.82 -8.56
N LYS A 636 -15.16 8.69 -9.39
CA LYS A 636 -15.88 9.07 -10.61
C LYS A 636 -15.87 7.84 -11.49
N ASP A 637 -17.00 7.15 -11.50
CA ASP A 637 -17.37 6.09 -12.42
C ASP A 637 -16.59 6.15 -13.76
N GLN A 638 -15.61 5.24 -13.91
CA GLN A 638 -14.85 5.07 -15.15
C GLN A 638 -15.64 4.29 -16.22
N SER A 639 -16.94 4.06 -16.03
CA SER A 639 -17.81 3.52 -17.10
C SER A 639 -17.76 4.35 -18.38
N LYS A 640 -17.38 5.64 -18.29
CA LYS A 640 -16.99 6.43 -19.46
C LYS A 640 -15.55 6.12 -19.85
N LYS A 641 -15.41 5.09 -20.68
CA LYS A 641 -14.22 4.70 -21.45
C LYS A 641 -13.57 5.91 -22.15
N THR A 642 -12.67 6.62 -21.49
CA THR A 642 -11.60 7.35 -22.17
C THR A 642 -10.26 6.98 -21.55
N LYS A 643 -9.31 6.73 -22.45
CA LYS A 643 -8.00 6.11 -22.19
C LYS A 643 -7.34 6.60 -20.90
N LYS A 644 -7.03 5.63 -20.03
CA LYS A 644 -5.97 5.60 -19.01
C LYS A 644 -5.01 6.80 -19.05
N LYS A 645 -5.37 7.89 -18.40
CA LYS A 645 -4.40 8.74 -17.70
C LYS A 645 -4.69 8.56 -16.23
N VAL A 646 -3.66 8.16 -15.48
CA VAL A 646 -3.70 8.24 -14.01
C VAL A 646 -4.09 9.69 -13.68
N PRO A 647 -5.19 9.96 -12.97
CA PRO A 647 -5.49 11.32 -12.55
C PRO A 647 -4.29 11.84 -11.76
N ASN A 648 -3.76 12.97 -12.19
CA ASN A 648 -2.66 13.64 -11.51
C ASN A 648 -3.12 13.94 -10.07
N ILE A 649 -2.22 13.92 -9.09
CA ILE A 649 -2.59 14.15 -7.67
C ILE A 649 -3.27 15.51 -7.47
N THR A 650 -3.05 16.43 -8.41
CA THR A 650 -3.71 17.74 -8.52
C THR A 650 -5.21 17.69 -8.85
N ASN A 651 -5.75 16.54 -9.26
CA ASN A 651 -7.15 16.37 -9.65
C ASN A 651 -8.04 15.83 -8.51
N ILE A 652 -7.52 15.71 -7.29
CA ILE A 652 -8.33 15.35 -6.11
C ILE A 652 -9.28 16.51 -5.84
N ILE A 653 -10.56 16.32 -6.15
CA ILE A 653 -11.60 17.26 -5.77
C ILE A 653 -11.70 17.21 -4.25
N ARG A 654 -11.50 18.34 -3.59
CA ARG A 654 -11.58 18.46 -2.14
C ARG A 654 -12.96 19.00 -1.79
N HIS A 655 -13.70 18.31 -0.90
CA HIS A 655 -14.99 18.82 -0.44
C HIS A 655 -14.79 20.02 0.50
N GLN A 656 -15.87 20.79 0.69
CA GLN A 656 -15.85 21.90 1.63
C GLN A 656 -15.66 21.39 3.06
N ILE A 657 -14.89 22.12 3.85
CA ILE A 657 -14.68 21.82 5.27
C ILE A 657 -16.02 22.00 6.00
N GLU A 658 -16.42 20.99 6.76
CA GLU A 658 -17.60 21.04 7.64
C GLU A 658 -17.21 21.78 8.94
N TYR A 659 -17.66 23.03 9.07
CA TYR A 659 -17.41 23.87 10.24
C TYR A 659 -18.51 23.71 11.29
N GLN A 660 -18.12 23.77 12.57
CA GLN A 660 -19.03 23.84 13.72
C GLN A 660 -18.69 25.08 14.56
N ASP A 661 -19.70 25.73 15.12
CA ASP A 661 -19.54 26.86 16.03
C ASP A 661 -19.13 26.35 17.44
N LEU A 662 -18.22 27.07 18.10
CA LEU A 662 -17.74 26.77 19.45
C LEU A 662 -17.60 28.08 20.25
N ILE A 663 -18.18 28.09 21.44
CA ILE A 663 -18.08 29.20 22.41
C ILE A 663 -16.82 28.97 23.26
N ILE A 664 -16.00 30.01 23.40
CA ILE A 664 -14.71 29.96 24.10
C ILE A 664 -14.50 31.20 24.96
N SER A 665 -13.64 31.14 25.96
CA SER A 665 -13.20 32.31 26.73
C SER A 665 -12.57 33.38 25.84
N ASN A 666 -12.81 34.65 26.13
CA ASN A 666 -12.35 35.77 25.29
C ASN A 666 -10.83 35.86 25.11
N ASN A 667 -10.06 35.31 26.05
CA ASN A 667 -8.61 35.31 26.08
C ASN A 667 -7.99 34.15 25.27
N SER A 668 -8.78 33.18 24.83
CA SER A 668 -8.29 32.00 24.14
C SER A 668 -7.67 32.34 22.79
N LYS A 669 -6.46 31.83 22.54
CA LYS A 669 -5.69 31.99 21.29
C LYS A 669 -5.46 30.69 20.54
N TYR A 670 -5.66 29.56 21.20
CA TYR A 670 -5.47 28.22 20.65
C TYR A 670 -6.65 27.33 20.99
N VAL A 671 -6.95 26.42 20.07
CA VAL A 671 -7.85 25.27 20.24
C VAL A 671 -6.99 24.02 20.33
N PHE A 672 -7.29 23.14 21.29
CA PHE A 672 -6.60 21.88 21.50
C PHE A 672 -7.47 20.71 21.10
N TYR A 673 -6.86 19.70 20.50
CA TYR A 673 -7.59 18.57 19.94
C TYR A 673 -6.77 17.27 19.97
N LYS A 674 -7.47 16.16 19.80
CA LYS A 674 -6.91 14.81 19.62
C LYS A 674 -7.47 14.17 18.36
N VAL A 675 -6.74 13.25 17.74
CA VAL A 675 -7.37 12.36 16.75
C VAL A 675 -8.21 11.35 17.52
N LEU A 676 -9.42 11.05 17.06
CA LEU A 676 -10.32 10.12 17.73
C LEU A 676 -9.60 8.78 18.00
N GLY A 677 -9.49 8.38 19.27
CA GLY A 677 -8.80 7.13 19.65
C GLY A 677 -7.28 7.21 19.77
N TYR A 678 -6.68 8.39 19.66
CA TYR A 678 -5.23 8.62 19.85
C TYR A 678 -4.99 9.69 20.92
N ASP A 679 -4.13 9.39 21.89
CA ASP A 679 -4.02 10.21 23.11
C ASP A 679 -3.18 11.48 22.97
N ALA A 680 -2.37 11.59 21.91
CA ALA A 680 -1.53 12.77 21.71
C ALA A 680 -2.38 14.03 21.45
N ILE A 681 -2.01 15.11 22.14
CA ILE A 681 -2.69 16.40 22.05
C ILE A 681 -1.98 17.27 21.01
N PHE A 682 -2.77 17.88 20.14
CA PHE A 682 -2.37 18.83 19.13
C PHE A 682 -3.10 20.16 19.35
N TYR A 683 -2.68 21.20 18.64
CA TYR A 683 -3.27 22.52 18.75
C TYR A 683 -3.48 23.18 17.39
N SER A 684 -4.40 24.14 17.34
CA SER A 684 -4.56 25.09 16.24
C SER A 684 -4.73 26.51 16.77
N LYS A 685 -4.00 27.46 16.21
CA LYS A 685 -4.17 28.89 16.48
C LYS A 685 -5.54 29.36 15.99
N ILE A 686 -6.21 30.19 16.79
CA ILE A 686 -7.43 30.88 16.42
C ILE A 686 -7.06 32.07 15.54
N ILE A 687 -7.60 32.09 14.34
CA ILE A 687 -7.38 33.15 13.36
C ILE A 687 -8.39 34.28 13.61
N ASN A 688 -7.90 35.51 13.73
CA ASN A 688 -8.70 36.69 14.14
C ASN A 688 -9.48 37.34 12.97
N TRP A 689 -9.98 36.54 12.05
CA TRP A 689 -10.92 36.97 11.00
C TRP A 689 -11.93 35.87 10.74
N LYS A 690 -13.08 36.25 10.18
CA LYS A 690 -14.21 35.36 9.93
C LYS A 690 -13.86 34.25 8.92
N THR A 691 -14.55 33.13 9.01
CA THR A 691 -14.42 32.03 8.04
C THR A 691 -14.73 32.54 6.63
N PRO A 692 -13.82 32.36 5.65
CA PRO A 692 -14.08 32.75 4.27
C PRO A 692 -15.29 32.01 3.71
N GLN A 693 -16.19 32.72 3.03
CA GLN A 693 -17.31 32.14 2.30
C GLN A 693 -17.15 32.41 0.81
N ALA A 694 -17.51 31.42 -0.02
CA ALA A 694 -17.59 31.64 -1.46
C ALA A 694 -18.73 32.63 -1.74
N SER A 695 -18.40 33.80 -2.30
CA SER A 695 -19.43 34.75 -2.73
C SER A 695 -20.22 34.16 -3.89
N LYS A 696 -21.55 34.21 -3.81
CA LYS A 696 -22.46 33.76 -4.88
C LYS A 696 -22.61 34.81 -5.99
N VAL A 697 -22.17 36.04 -5.75
CA VAL A 697 -22.32 37.17 -6.66
C VAL A 697 -20.92 37.73 -6.93
N ALA A 698 -20.50 37.71 -8.19
CA ALA A 698 -19.30 38.44 -8.57
C ALA A 698 -19.54 39.94 -8.26
N PRO A 699 -18.56 40.67 -7.70
CA PRO A 699 -18.67 42.12 -7.57
C PRO A 699 -19.10 42.69 -8.93
N LEU A 700 -20.15 43.52 -8.97
CA LEU A 700 -20.75 44.04 -10.22
C LEU A 700 -19.66 44.68 -11.11
N ALA A 701 -19.06 43.88 -11.97
CA ALA A 701 -18.08 44.31 -12.94
C ALA A 701 -18.82 44.54 -14.26
N SER A 702 -19.09 45.81 -14.54
CA SER A 702 -19.17 46.45 -15.86
C SER A 702 -19.86 45.74 -17.04
N LYS A 703 -20.77 44.78 -16.86
CA LYS A 703 -21.40 44.09 -18.00
C LYS A 703 -22.76 44.67 -18.35
N ASP A 704 -22.80 45.27 -19.55
CA ASP A 704 -23.98 45.58 -20.38
C ASP A 704 -25.08 46.41 -19.72
N ILE A 705 -24.71 47.48 -19.01
CA ILE A 705 -25.69 48.49 -18.60
C ILE A 705 -26.01 49.37 -19.82
N ALA A 706 -27.20 49.19 -20.39
CA ALA A 706 -27.71 50.08 -21.42
C ALA A 706 -28.00 51.46 -20.81
N ILE A 707 -27.27 52.48 -21.29
CA ILE A 707 -27.49 53.87 -20.89
C ILE A 707 -28.27 54.61 -21.98
N THR A 708 -29.37 55.24 -21.59
CA THR A 708 -30.26 55.98 -22.51
C THR A 708 -30.43 57.42 -22.03
N SER A 709 -30.67 58.33 -22.97
CA SER A 709 -30.94 59.74 -22.68
C SER A 709 -32.11 59.90 -21.70
N ASN A 710 -32.01 60.91 -20.83
CA ASN A 710 -33.04 61.31 -19.89
C ASN A 710 -32.95 62.84 -19.66
N GLU A 711 -33.69 63.36 -18.68
CA GLU A 711 -33.71 64.79 -18.37
C GLU A 711 -32.37 65.34 -17.87
N LEU A 712 -31.52 64.49 -17.28
CA LEU A 712 -30.21 64.85 -16.73
C LEU A 712 -29.10 64.86 -17.79
N PHE A 713 -29.13 63.91 -18.72
CA PHE A 713 -28.11 63.79 -19.76
C PHE A 713 -28.64 63.19 -21.07
N SER A 714 -27.98 63.55 -22.17
CA SER A 714 -28.21 62.99 -23.51
C SER A 714 -27.10 62.03 -23.91
N VAL A 715 -27.45 60.90 -24.53
CA VAL A 715 -26.51 59.92 -25.08
C VAL A 715 -26.50 60.03 -26.61
N VAL A 716 -25.40 60.50 -27.20
CA VAL A 716 -25.25 60.69 -28.66
C VAL A 716 -23.83 60.29 -29.06
N ASP A 717 -23.69 59.42 -30.07
CA ASP A 717 -22.38 59.02 -30.64
C ASP A 717 -21.32 58.68 -29.58
N LYS A 718 -21.67 57.82 -28.62
CA LYS A 718 -20.79 57.42 -27.48
C LYS A 718 -20.38 58.59 -26.56
N LYS A 719 -21.07 59.72 -26.63
CA LYS A 719 -20.92 60.83 -25.67
C LYS A 719 -22.12 60.88 -24.76
N ILE A 720 -21.88 61.11 -23.48
CA ILE A 720 -22.92 61.30 -22.46
C ILE A 720 -22.79 62.72 -21.96
N ILE A 721 -23.73 63.57 -22.30
CA ILE A 721 -23.66 65.01 -22.06
C ILE A 721 -24.67 65.38 -20.98
N PHE A 722 -24.18 65.64 -19.77
CA PHE A 722 -24.95 66.20 -18.67
C PHE A 722 -25.28 67.66 -18.95
N HIS A 723 -26.56 67.98 -18.88
CA HIS A 723 -27.08 69.31 -19.21
C HIS A 723 -26.83 70.30 -18.06
N ALA A 724 -26.63 71.58 -18.37
CA ALA A 724 -26.56 72.63 -17.36
C ALA A 724 -27.89 72.74 -16.58
N GLY A 725 -27.83 73.17 -15.32
CA GLY A 725 -29.01 73.27 -14.44
C GLY A 725 -28.84 72.49 -13.14
N LYS A 726 -29.92 72.43 -12.34
CA LYS A 726 -29.92 71.79 -11.03
C LYS A 726 -30.71 70.50 -11.05
N TYR A 727 -30.10 69.40 -10.64
CA TYR A 727 -30.69 68.06 -10.70
C TYR A 727 -30.53 67.32 -9.38
N ALA A 728 -31.56 66.54 -9.02
CA ALA A 728 -31.53 65.63 -7.87
C ALA A 728 -31.43 64.19 -8.36
N VAL A 729 -30.44 63.44 -7.88
CA VAL A 729 -30.17 62.06 -8.26
C VAL A 729 -30.34 61.15 -7.05
N THR A 730 -31.31 60.23 -7.13
CA THR A 730 -31.62 59.26 -6.07
C THR A 730 -31.30 57.81 -6.45
N LYS A 731 -30.77 57.59 -7.65
CA LYS A 731 -30.40 56.27 -8.20
C LYS A 731 -28.96 56.30 -8.69
N ASP A 732 -28.30 55.15 -8.64
CA ASP A 732 -26.93 55.00 -9.13
C ASP A 732 -26.84 55.37 -10.62
N ILE A 733 -25.82 56.17 -10.94
CA ILE A 733 -25.40 56.43 -12.32
C ILE A 733 -24.15 55.60 -12.55
N ILE A 734 -24.26 54.62 -13.46
CA ILE A 734 -23.15 53.75 -13.84
C ILE A 734 -22.90 53.90 -15.34
N ILE A 735 -21.74 54.46 -15.69
CA ILE A 735 -21.33 54.68 -17.07
C ILE A 735 -20.44 53.51 -17.50
N PRO A 736 -20.83 52.72 -18.52
CA PRO A 736 -20.00 51.63 -19.04
C PRO A 736 -18.77 52.16 -19.79
N LYS A 737 -17.91 51.25 -20.24
CA LYS A 737 -16.77 51.56 -21.12
C LYS A 737 -17.25 52.08 -22.49
N ASP A 738 -16.32 52.61 -23.27
CA ASP A 738 -16.52 53.09 -24.64
C ASP A 738 -17.40 54.34 -24.77
N TYR A 739 -17.49 55.16 -23.72
CA TYR A 739 -18.12 56.48 -23.77
C TYR A 739 -17.12 57.58 -23.40
N VAL A 740 -17.51 58.84 -23.62
CA VAL A 740 -16.91 60.01 -22.98
C VAL A 740 -18.01 60.81 -22.29
N VAL A 741 -17.84 61.09 -21.01
CA VAL A 741 -18.83 61.82 -20.21
C VAL A 741 -18.47 63.29 -20.17
N TYR A 742 -19.42 64.18 -20.46
CA TYR A 742 -19.25 65.62 -20.44
C TYR A 742 -20.24 66.24 -19.45
N PHE A 743 -19.77 67.13 -18.60
CA PHE A 743 -20.62 68.00 -17.78
C PHE A 743 -20.53 69.42 -18.30
N ALA A 744 -21.67 69.99 -18.69
CA ALA A 744 -21.74 71.38 -19.10
C ALA A 744 -21.48 72.33 -17.91
N GLU A 745 -20.92 73.50 -18.17
CA GLU A 745 -20.78 74.58 -17.18
C GLU A 745 -22.11 74.92 -16.48
N GLY A 746 -22.07 75.17 -15.17
CA GLY A 746 -23.26 75.42 -14.36
C GLY A 746 -24.16 74.19 -14.13
N THR A 747 -23.65 72.97 -14.32
CA THR A 747 -24.33 71.74 -13.90
C THR A 747 -24.18 71.58 -12.38
N GLU A 748 -25.30 71.53 -11.64
CA GLU A 748 -25.34 71.20 -10.23
C GLU A 748 -26.10 69.88 -10.03
N ILE A 749 -25.48 68.87 -9.43
CA ILE A 749 -26.10 67.58 -9.12
C ILE A 749 -26.03 67.29 -7.63
N ASP A 750 -27.20 67.05 -7.04
CA ASP A 750 -27.37 66.60 -5.67
C ASP A 750 -27.68 65.09 -5.61
N PHE A 751 -26.68 64.29 -5.21
CA PHE A 751 -26.81 62.86 -5.00
C PHE A 751 -27.33 62.56 -3.59
N THR A 752 -28.49 61.93 -3.51
CA THR A 752 -29.18 61.61 -2.24
C THR A 752 -29.64 60.15 -2.20
N LYS A 753 -30.13 59.69 -1.05
CA LYS A 753 -30.63 58.32 -0.81
C LYS A 753 -29.64 57.21 -1.18
N GLY A 754 -28.34 57.43 -0.99
CA GLY A 754 -27.33 56.40 -1.26
C GLY A 754 -26.94 56.24 -2.72
N ALA A 755 -27.31 57.16 -3.62
CA ALA A 755 -26.92 57.13 -5.02
C ALA A 755 -25.39 57.29 -5.18
N LYS A 756 -24.83 56.63 -6.20
CA LYS A 756 -23.41 56.77 -6.58
C LYS A 756 -23.25 57.24 -8.02
N PHE A 757 -22.09 57.82 -8.30
CA PHE A 757 -21.60 57.98 -9.68
C PHE A 757 -20.40 57.06 -9.87
N LEU A 758 -20.48 56.16 -10.85
CA LEU A 758 -19.41 55.24 -11.21
C LEU A 758 -19.20 55.27 -12.73
N SER A 759 -18.03 55.67 -13.19
CA SER A 759 -17.70 55.70 -14.60
C SER A 759 -16.54 54.77 -14.93
N TYR A 760 -16.73 53.91 -15.93
CA TYR A 760 -15.64 53.19 -16.61
C TYR A 760 -15.13 53.92 -17.86
N SER A 761 -15.57 55.16 -18.03
CA SER A 761 -15.28 56.04 -19.16
C SER A 761 -14.68 57.37 -18.67
N PRO A 762 -13.85 58.05 -19.47
CA PRO A 762 -13.30 59.37 -19.14
C PRO A 762 -14.41 60.38 -18.85
N VAL A 763 -14.17 61.25 -17.86
CA VAL A 763 -15.10 62.30 -17.45
C VAL A 763 -14.47 63.67 -17.69
N LYS A 764 -15.18 64.53 -18.41
CA LYS A 764 -14.79 65.89 -18.77
C LYS A 764 -15.76 66.88 -18.11
N MET A 765 -15.30 67.61 -17.12
CA MET A 765 -16.06 68.61 -16.37
C MET A 765 -15.46 69.98 -16.61
N ASN A 766 -16.09 70.76 -17.48
CA ASN A 766 -15.56 72.05 -17.94
C ASN A 766 -16.41 73.19 -17.34
N GLY A 767 -16.22 73.47 -16.05
CA GLY A 767 -16.87 74.59 -15.38
C GLY A 767 -16.20 75.94 -15.72
N GLN A 768 -16.81 77.02 -15.25
CA GLN A 768 -16.24 78.37 -15.25
C GLN A 768 -16.25 78.94 -13.83
N ALA A 769 -15.41 79.94 -13.55
CA ALA A 769 -15.32 80.54 -12.21
C ALA A 769 -16.67 81.08 -11.69
N ASP A 770 -17.51 81.64 -12.57
CA ASP A 770 -18.86 82.14 -12.25
C ASP A 770 -19.96 81.08 -12.38
N ARG A 771 -19.67 79.97 -13.09
CA ARG A 771 -20.60 78.87 -13.36
C ARG A 771 -19.90 77.51 -13.21
N PRO A 772 -19.50 77.13 -11.99
CA PRO A 772 -18.77 75.88 -11.74
C PRO A 772 -19.67 74.66 -11.99
N VAL A 773 -19.06 73.50 -12.21
CA VAL A 773 -19.75 72.20 -12.08
C VAL A 773 -19.79 71.83 -10.61
N LYS A 774 -20.98 71.58 -10.04
CA LYS A 774 -21.13 71.25 -8.62
C LYS A 774 -21.70 69.85 -8.44
N ILE A 775 -20.95 68.99 -7.76
CA ILE A 775 -21.39 67.66 -7.35
C ILE A 775 -21.52 67.67 -5.82
N MET A 776 -22.70 67.38 -5.30
CA MET A 776 -22.95 67.43 -3.87
C MET A 776 -23.87 66.35 -3.34
N SER A 777 -23.99 66.28 -2.01
CA SER A 777 -24.99 65.47 -1.31
C SER A 777 -25.59 66.25 -0.13
N SER A 778 -26.84 66.66 -0.25
CA SER A 778 -27.54 67.42 0.79
C SER A 778 -27.92 66.59 2.03
N ASP A 779 -28.03 65.26 1.87
CA ASP A 779 -28.33 64.32 2.96
C ASP A 779 -27.11 63.49 3.42
N HIS A 780 -25.92 63.83 2.94
CA HIS A 780 -24.64 63.17 3.24
C HIS A 780 -24.56 61.68 2.86
N SER A 781 -25.49 61.21 2.01
CA SER A 781 -25.64 59.77 1.72
C SER A 781 -24.97 59.32 0.43
N VAL A 782 -24.39 60.22 -0.39
CA VAL A 782 -23.77 59.84 -1.67
C VAL A 782 -22.74 58.72 -1.51
N ASN A 783 -22.83 57.68 -2.34
CA ASN A 783 -21.95 56.50 -2.29
C ASN A 783 -20.74 56.66 -3.21
N GLY A 784 -20.07 57.80 -3.11
CA GLY A 784 -18.87 58.15 -3.85
C GLY A 784 -19.10 58.63 -5.28
N PHE A 785 -18.10 59.36 -5.78
CA PHE A 785 -17.91 59.69 -7.19
C PHE A 785 -16.65 58.97 -7.68
N THR A 786 -16.78 58.01 -8.58
CA THR A 786 -15.68 57.10 -8.92
C THR A 786 -15.47 56.98 -10.42
N ILE A 787 -14.22 57.14 -10.86
CA ILE A 787 -13.75 56.87 -12.22
C ILE A 787 -12.77 55.69 -12.14
N LEU A 788 -13.07 54.61 -12.86
CA LEU A 788 -12.29 53.37 -12.86
C LEU A 788 -11.83 52.99 -14.26
N GLN A 789 -10.52 52.83 -14.44
CA GLN A 789 -9.92 52.27 -15.65
C GLN A 789 -10.41 52.92 -16.95
N ALA A 790 -10.59 54.25 -16.93
CA ALA A 790 -10.87 55.02 -18.12
C ALA A 790 -9.62 55.09 -19.02
N GLU A 791 -9.79 54.79 -20.30
CA GLU A 791 -8.67 54.70 -21.25
C GLU A 791 -8.09 56.07 -21.63
N GLU A 792 -8.90 57.13 -21.57
CA GLU A 792 -8.47 58.49 -21.84
C GLU A 792 -8.41 59.34 -20.56
N THR A 793 -7.66 60.43 -20.61
CA THR A 793 -7.52 61.38 -19.50
C THR A 793 -8.86 62.02 -19.17
N SER A 794 -9.26 62.04 -17.91
CA SER A 794 -10.37 62.84 -17.40
C SER A 794 -9.92 64.28 -17.17
N GLU A 795 -10.83 65.25 -17.29
CA GLU A 795 -10.52 66.68 -17.10
C GLU A 795 -11.53 67.26 -16.12
N MET A 796 -11.05 68.00 -15.13
CA MET A 796 -11.87 68.68 -14.14
C MET A 796 -11.35 70.10 -13.97
N THR A 797 -12.12 71.07 -14.49
CA THR A 797 -11.81 72.51 -14.36
C THR A 797 -12.99 73.21 -13.71
N TYR A 798 -12.75 74.02 -12.66
CA TYR A 798 -13.79 74.71 -11.88
C TYR A 798 -14.91 73.76 -11.38
N VAL A 799 -14.51 72.65 -10.75
CA VAL A 799 -15.45 71.66 -10.17
C VAL A 799 -15.49 71.75 -8.66
N ILE A 800 -16.69 71.73 -8.08
CA ILE A 800 -16.91 71.73 -6.63
C ILE A 800 -17.52 70.40 -6.21
N PHE A 801 -16.80 69.64 -5.40
CA PHE A 801 -17.30 68.46 -4.69
C PHE A 801 -17.63 68.85 -3.24
N GLU A 802 -18.91 68.83 -2.86
CA GLU A 802 -19.37 69.24 -1.52
C GLU A 802 -20.10 68.11 -0.80
N ASN A 803 -19.81 67.89 0.49
CA ASN A 803 -20.54 66.93 1.33
C ASN A 803 -20.51 65.48 0.81
N MET A 804 -19.44 65.09 0.10
CA MET A 804 -19.26 63.75 -0.46
C MET A 804 -19.01 62.70 0.62
N ASN A 805 -19.31 61.43 0.33
CA ASN A 805 -19.04 60.30 1.22
C ASN A 805 -18.52 59.10 0.40
N THR A 806 -17.95 58.11 1.06
CA THR A 806 -17.28 56.96 0.44
C THR A 806 -18.24 55.96 -0.20
N HIS A 807 -17.78 55.25 -1.23
CA HIS A 807 -18.49 54.09 -1.74
C HIS A 807 -18.57 52.98 -0.69
N ARG A 808 -19.76 52.67 -0.15
CA ARG A 808 -19.99 51.56 0.78
C ARG A 808 -21.28 50.82 0.43
N LYS A 809 -21.24 49.99 -0.60
CA LYS A 809 -22.43 49.25 -1.07
C LYS A 809 -22.07 47.78 -1.29
N GLU A 810 -22.91 46.90 -0.75
CA GLU A 810 -22.67 45.43 -0.76
C GLU A 810 -21.31 45.08 -0.14
N ASP A 811 -20.51 44.23 -0.78
CA ASP A 811 -19.17 43.83 -0.33
C ASP A 811 -18.05 44.75 -0.85
N TRP A 812 -18.39 45.91 -1.44
CA TRP A 812 -17.43 46.86 -2.00
C TRP A 812 -17.36 48.15 -1.18
N HIS A 813 -16.21 48.37 -0.57
CA HIS A 813 -15.92 49.53 0.27
C HIS A 813 -14.66 50.26 -0.23
N LEU A 814 -14.77 51.56 -0.46
CA LEU A 814 -13.66 52.46 -0.76
C LEU A 814 -13.48 53.47 0.40
N THR A 815 -12.33 54.14 0.44
CA THR A 815 -12.00 55.13 1.48
C THR A 815 -12.15 56.59 1.03
N GLY A 816 -12.23 56.83 -0.29
CA GLY A 816 -12.32 58.16 -0.89
C GLY A 816 -13.74 58.63 -1.22
N GLY A 817 -14.01 59.93 -1.08
CA GLY A 817 -15.25 60.58 -1.54
C GLY A 817 -15.29 60.76 -3.06
N VAL A 818 -14.17 61.22 -3.64
CA VAL A 818 -13.89 61.18 -5.08
C VAL A 818 -12.74 60.21 -5.31
N THR A 819 -12.90 59.22 -6.18
CA THR A 819 -11.89 58.20 -6.45
C THR A 819 -11.62 58.07 -7.94
N ILE A 820 -10.35 58.14 -8.33
CA ILE A 820 -9.85 58.00 -9.69
C ILE A 820 -8.79 56.90 -9.64
N TYR A 821 -9.08 55.76 -10.26
CA TYR A 821 -8.24 54.57 -10.17
C TYR A 821 -7.88 54.08 -11.58
N GLU A 822 -6.58 53.93 -11.85
CA GLU A 822 -6.05 53.55 -13.18
C GLU A 822 -6.64 54.42 -14.33
N SER A 823 -6.81 55.72 -14.09
CA SER A 823 -7.41 56.67 -15.03
C SER A 823 -6.70 58.02 -14.91
N SER A 824 -6.01 58.47 -15.95
CA SER A 824 -5.31 59.77 -15.88
C SER A 824 -6.29 60.93 -15.68
N VAL A 825 -5.90 61.98 -14.98
CA VAL A 825 -6.77 63.14 -14.71
C VAL A 825 -6.01 64.47 -14.68
N LEU A 826 -6.56 65.49 -15.32
CA LEU A 826 -6.14 66.90 -15.16
C LEU A 826 -7.11 67.59 -14.20
N ILE A 827 -6.61 68.22 -13.13
CA ILE A 827 -7.42 68.92 -12.12
C ILE A 827 -6.95 70.38 -12.00
N GLU A 828 -7.81 71.29 -12.44
CA GLU A 828 -7.56 72.74 -12.41
C GLU A 828 -8.68 73.46 -11.66
N ASP A 829 -8.33 74.36 -10.74
CA ASP A 829 -9.28 75.22 -10.00
C ASP A 829 -10.47 74.47 -9.35
N CYS A 830 -10.25 73.26 -8.84
CA CYS A 830 -11.29 72.44 -8.19
C CYS A 830 -11.32 72.59 -6.67
N ILE A 831 -12.50 72.42 -6.06
CA ILE A 831 -12.73 72.54 -4.62
C ILE A 831 -13.37 71.27 -4.07
N PHE A 832 -12.80 70.72 -3.00
CA PHE A 832 -13.36 69.59 -2.25
C PHE A 832 -13.68 70.06 -0.82
N LEU A 833 -14.97 70.21 -0.47
CA LEU A 833 -15.36 70.76 0.83
C LEU A 833 -16.33 69.88 1.62
N LYS A 834 -16.16 69.91 2.95
CA LYS A 834 -17.09 69.30 3.93
C LYS A 834 -17.40 67.81 3.68
N ASN A 835 -16.48 67.06 3.08
CA ASN A 835 -16.70 65.65 2.79
C ASN A 835 -16.66 64.79 4.08
N HIS A 836 -17.46 63.73 4.11
CA HIS A 836 -17.64 62.78 5.22
C HIS A 836 -16.96 61.42 4.94
N CYS A 837 -15.72 61.48 4.47
CA CYS A 837 -14.89 60.33 4.10
C CYS A 837 -13.50 60.44 4.73
N GLU A 838 -12.70 59.37 4.65
CA GLU A 838 -11.30 59.40 5.12
C GLU A 838 -10.49 60.32 4.21
N ASP A 839 -10.56 60.10 2.89
CA ASP A 839 -9.88 60.93 1.88
C ASP A 839 -10.91 61.68 1.03
N ALA A 840 -10.77 63.00 0.89
CA ALA A 840 -11.66 63.78 0.02
C ALA A 840 -11.48 63.42 -1.47
N LEU A 841 -10.25 63.12 -1.87
CA LEU A 841 -9.84 62.76 -3.23
C LEU A 841 -8.79 61.64 -3.16
N ASN A 842 -9.01 60.57 -3.90
CA ASN A 842 -8.08 59.47 -4.08
C ASN A 842 -7.72 59.32 -5.57
N ILE A 843 -6.45 59.53 -5.93
CA ILE A 843 -5.91 59.29 -7.27
C ILE A 843 -4.87 58.16 -7.15
N ILE A 844 -5.14 57.01 -7.78
CA ILE A 844 -4.37 55.78 -7.55
C ILE A 844 -3.96 55.18 -8.89
N ARG A 845 -2.65 54.92 -9.06
CA ARG A 845 -2.07 54.33 -10.29
C ARG A 845 -2.48 55.08 -11.56
N SER A 846 -2.49 56.40 -11.48
CA SER A 846 -2.96 57.30 -12.53
C SER A 846 -1.98 58.44 -12.70
N ASP A 847 -1.76 58.89 -13.92
CA ASP A 847 -1.03 60.14 -14.17
C ASP A 847 -1.97 61.31 -13.86
N PHE A 848 -1.48 62.28 -13.10
CA PHE A 848 -2.26 63.45 -12.75
C PHE A 848 -1.45 64.73 -12.92
N GLU A 849 -2.16 65.78 -13.31
CA GLU A 849 -1.65 67.15 -13.43
C GLU A 849 -2.56 68.11 -12.67
#